data_AF-A0A2D5B0H9-F1
#
_entry.id   AF-A0A2D5B0H9-F1
#
_cell.length_a   1.000
_cell.length_b   1.000
_cell.length_c   1.000
_cell.angle_alpha   90.00
_cell.angle_beta   90.00
_cell.angle_gamma   90.00
#
_symmetry.space_group_name_H-M   'P 1'
#
loop_
_entity.id
_entity.type
_entity.pdbx_description
1 polymer ?
#
loop_
_entity_poly.entity_id
_entity_poly.type
_entity_poly.pdbx_seq_one_letter_code
_entity_poly.pdbx_strand_id
1 'polypeptide(L)'
;MFRIRLLPSLLFGSVVLLVWTEQTPAQATAQTPNQSRESMWFAPGAEDWNRPVQITFQRTWEDAIAVSKETGKAILICVNMDGEIASEHYAGIRYRQPEIAKLYEPYVTVIASVYRHNPRDFDVNGNRILCPRFGSVTCGEHIWIEPILFEKYFEGVRVAPRHVMVELDGSESYDVYYANDTDSVFLTIQEGISNRDAPPPIVRGDRTLVERVASRDVADREAVEKAYKAGDQDLRGTLLKAAMQHDDAAPDDLLRLAVYGFDPELARLAREALSKTDSIGAIELINEALRVPLEDSEREKMIAALARLGEKSERAHTLARVHKGLGTNSDQIEEQAWSTDNRGASYAAPGIDAVTNRLETADMQRPDDAQAKLAKAVATLELAADPRALQTENGKVAGRYARLRLEDAYRTALEAEALGATGWRMDAVIGLCSYYLGDLDTAYPRVEAAVAKIPSGNLEWSAIATIALFAQQRQQAITIALNKKEDWPGKWLTDVNAAYAVLAHHPLGRDEHVASHFRFLMRLGAFGRAERVLDEGLQRFPDSWVLHGHLRGRILWRDGVEGLEAAYESMLEGEDAPPNLRWFAGYASIVAAENHRRQGKPGAAIAAYDRALAHYSRGIEHNPVTRNSADHYASIALAGRARISLESNDLEDALDQILASFERKPEAAASRDGLNLSAVGTARMLRARLGQQGTPGMVERLDHALTQLDPALLELPAFERTVPGANPTNWSQPPSKGPGGDRK
;
A
#
# COMPACT_ATOMS: atom_id res chain seq x y z
N MET A 1 -10.24 -20.96 1.64
CA MET A 1 -10.43 -21.14 0.18
C MET A 1 -11.76 -20.50 -0.22
N PHE A 2 -11.80 -19.19 -0.47
CA PHE A 2 -13.00 -18.52 -1.00
C PHE A 2 -12.59 -17.44 -2.00
N ARG A 3 -12.84 -17.69 -3.30
CA ARG A 3 -12.88 -16.67 -4.34
C ARG A 3 -14.29 -16.09 -4.34
N ILE A 4 -14.43 -14.83 -3.94
CA ILE A 4 -15.69 -14.09 -4.02
C ILE A 4 -15.92 -13.70 -5.49
N ARG A 5 -16.98 -14.24 -6.08
CA ARG A 5 -17.49 -13.80 -7.39
C ARG A 5 -18.29 -12.52 -7.18
N LEU A 6 -17.81 -11.42 -7.78
CA LEU A 6 -18.62 -10.24 -8.05
C LEU A 6 -19.71 -10.60 -9.08
N LEU A 7 -20.97 -10.23 -8.79
CA LEU A 7 -22.10 -10.29 -9.73
C LEU A 7 -22.40 -8.88 -10.26
N PRO A 8 -22.97 -8.76 -11.47
CA PRO A 8 -22.96 -7.54 -12.27
C PRO A 8 -24.19 -6.65 -12.10
N SER A 9 -23.91 -5.35 -12.12
CA SER A 9 -24.57 -4.24 -12.83
C SER A 9 -26.07 -4.27 -13.13
N LEU A 10 -26.76 -3.24 -12.62
CA LEU A 10 -28.09 -2.79 -13.06
C LEU A 10 -27.97 -1.56 -13.98
N LEU A 11 -28.73 -1.67 -15.07
CA LEU A 11 -29.13 -0.74 -16.15
C LEU A 11 -29.24 0.77 -15.84
N PHE A 12 -28.61 1.59 -16.69
CA PHE A 12 -29.07 2.90 -17.19
C PHE A 12 -28.49 3.02 -18.62
N GLY A 13 -29.26 3.27 -19.70
CA GLY A 13 -30.02 4.48 -19.98
C GLY A 13 -29.34 5.19 -21.16
N SER A 14 -29.68 4.80 -22.40
CA SER A 14 -29.06 5.30 -23.63
C SER A 14 -29.39 6.77 -23.90
N VAL A 15 -28.37 7.64 -23.96
CA VAL A 15 -28.44 8.96 -24.60
C VAL A 15 -27.39 8.97 -25.71
N VAL A 16 -27.87 9.10 -26.95
CA VAL A 16 -27.04 9.27 -28.15
C VAL A 16 -26.68 10.74 -28.26
N LEU A 17 -25.40 11.07 -28.09
CA LEU A 17 -24.84 12.38 -28.40
C LEU A 17 -23.79 12.20 -29.49
N LEU A 18 -24.13 12.65 -30.70
CA LEU A 18 -23.24 12.76 -31.85
C LEU A 18 -22.24 13.88 -31.57
N VAL A 19 -20.99 13.53 -31.27
CA VAL A 19 -19.86 14.47 -31.26
C VAL A 19 -18.98 14.12 -32.45
N TRP A 20 -18.81 15.10 -33.34
CA TRP A 20 -17.84 15.06 -34.43
C TRP A 20 -16.43 15.15 -33.84
N THR A 21 -15.59 14.14 -34.05
CA THR A 21 -14.15 14.20 -33.76
C THR A 21 -13.42 14.76 -34.97
N GLU A 22 -12.93 15.99 -34.88
CA GLU A 22 -11.85 16.45 -35.74
C GLU A 22 -10.57 15.70 -35.34
N GLN A 23 -9.97 14.99 -36.31
CA GLN A 23 -8.67 14.35 -36.14
C GLN A 23 -7.59 15.41 -36.14
N THR A 24 -6.88 15.56 -35.02
CA THR A 24 -5.58 16.23 -34.96
C THR A 24 -4.57 15.45 -35.82
N PRO A 25 -3.81 16.11 -36.71
CA PRO A 25 -2.84 15.41 -37.55
C PRO A 25 -1.66 14.93 -36.70
N ALA A 26 -1.40 13.62 -36.77
CA ALA A 26 -0.18 13.03 -36.24
C ALA A 26 1.05 13.66 -36.92
N GLN A 27 1.92 14.31 -36.15
CA GLN A 27 3.23 14.76 -36.60
C GLN A 27 4.12 13.53 -36.81
N ALA A 28 4.29 13.13 -38.07
CA ALA A 28 5.31 12.17 -38.47
C ALA A 28 6.64 12.91 -38.70
N THR A 29 7.57 12.83 -37.76
CA THR A 29 8.96 13.25 -37.98
C THR A 29 9.75 12.13 -38.69
N ALA A 30 10.55 12.53 -39.67
CA ALA A 30 11.32 11.63 -40.53
C ALA A 30 12.44 10.93 -39.74
N GLN A 31 12.53 9.60 -39.83
CA GLN A 31 13.62 8.81 -39.26
C GLN A 31 14.95 9.10 -39.98
N THR A 32 15.98 9.45 -39.23
CA THR A 32 17.37 9.41 -39.70
C THR A 32 17.74 7.96 -40.01
N PRO A 33 18.16 7.62 -41.24
CA PRO A 33 18.49 6.23 -41.58
C PRO A 33 19.74 5.78 -40.80
N ASN A 34 19.66 4.64 -40.10
CA ASN A 34 20.76 3.88 -39.43
C ASN A 34 21.01 4.04 -37.91
N GLN A 35 20.15 4.68 -37.11
CA GLN A 35 20.24 4.52 -35.64
C GLN A 35 19.13 3.61 -35.13
N SER A 36 19.50 2.52 -34.44
CA SER A 36 18.52 1.69 -33.75
C SER A 36 17.96 2.46 -32.55
N ARG A 37 16.72 2.17 -32.14
CA ARG A 37 16.09 2.78 -30.97
C ARG A 37 16.95 2.61 -29.70
N GLU A 38 17.64 1.50 -29.57
CA GLU A 38 18.56 1.19 -28.45
C GLU A 38 19.86 2.00 -28.50
N SER A 39 20.34 2.37 -29.69
CA SER A 39 21.52 3.25 -29.84
C SER A 39 21.22 4.70 -29.45
N MET A 40 19.96 5.11 -29.53
CA MET A 40 19.47 6.44 -29.24
C MET A 40 19.10 6.63 -27.76
N TRP A 41 18.44 5.62 -27.19
CA TRP A 41 18.07 5.58 -25.77
C TRP A 41 18.93 4.55 -25.05
N PHE A 42 20.25 4.75 -25.05
CA PHE A 42 21.12 3.82 -24.35
C PHE A 42 20.84 3.86 -22.84
N ALA A 43 20.88 2.68 -22.22
CA ALA A 43 20.64 2.55 -20.79
C ALA A 43 21.73 3.27 -19.99
N PRO A 44 21.38 4.07 -18.97
CA PRO A 44 22.35 4.74 -18.12
C PRO A 44 23.26 3.75 -17.39
N GLY A 45 24.55 4.02 -17.36
CA GLY A 45 25.53 3.29 -16.56
C GLY A 45 25.53 3.73 -15.10
N ALA A 46 26.30 3.02 -14.27
CA ALA A 46 26.47 3.38 -12.84
C ALA A 46 27.07 4.78 -12.65
N GLU A 47 27.97 5.19 -13.56
CA GLU A 47 28.55 6.54 -13.54
C GLU A 47 27.48 7.62 -13.79
N ASP A 48 26.57 7.39 -14.73
CA ASP A 48 25.50 8.34 -15.06
C ASP A 48 24.59 8.56 -13.85
N TRP A 49 24.17 7.47 -13.19
CA TRP A 49 23.35 7.55 -11.97
C TRP A 49 24.04 8.25 -10.79
N ASN A 50 25.37 8.24 -10.73
CA ASN A 50 26.13 8.90 -9.67
C ASN A 50 26.26 10.42 -9.86
N ARG A 51 26.00 10.96 -11.06
CA ARG A 51 26.03 12.41 -11.30
C ARG A 51 24.85 13.08 -10.61
N PRO A 52 24.95 14.29 -10.06
CA PRO A 52 23.79 14.95 -9.45
C PRO A 52 22.76 15.38 -10.50
N VAL A 53 21.48 15.31 -10.16
CA VAL A 53 20.39 15.89 -10.96
C VAL A 53 20.57 17.41 -11.01
N GLN A 54 20.52 17.97 -12.21
CA GLN A 54 20.76 19.40 -12.47
C GLN A 54 19.46 20.20 -12.61
N ILE A 55 18.33 19.52 -12.83
CA ILE A 55 17.01 20.17 -12.94
C ILE A 55 16.41 20.40 -11.55
N THR A 56 15.96 21.63 -11.30
CA THR A 56 15.24 22.00 -10.09
C THR A 56 13.73 21.98 -10.35
N PHE A 57 13.06 20.98 -9.80
CA PHE A 57 11.61 20.77 -9.85
C PHE A 57 10.93 21.39 -8.63
N GLN A 58 9.78 22.03 -8.85
CA GLN A 58 8.93 22.49 -7.76
C GLN A 58 8.26 21.31 -7.06
N ARG A 59 8.02 21.45 -5.75
CA ARG A 59 7.54 20.38 -4.87
C ARG A 59 6.06 20.05 -5.06
N THR A 60 5.25 21.05 -5.43
CA THR A 60 3.80 20.91 -5.62
C THR A 60 3.35 21.64 -6.88
N TRP A 61 2.16 21.27 -7.38
CA TRP A 61 1.54 21.95 -8.52
C TRP A 61 1.14 23.39 -8.17
N GLU A 62 0.62 23.60 -6.96
CA GLU A 62 0.18 24.89 -6.46
C GLU A 62 1.36 25.87 -6.33
N ASP A 63 2.51 25.38 -5.86
CA ASP A 63 3.74 26.18 -5.81
C ASP A 63 4.25 26.50 -7.21
N ALA A 64 4.22 25.53 -8.13
CA ALA A 64 4.60 25.78 -9.52
C ALA A 64 3.75 26.88 -10.17
N ILE A 65 2.42 26.86 -9.98
CA ILE A 65 1.53 27.94 -10.45
C ILE A 65 1.90 29.29 -9.82
N ALA A 66 2.11 29.32 -8.50
CA ALA A 66 2.40 30.57 -7.81
C ALA A 66 3.73 31.17 -8.28
N VAL A 67 4.78 30.34 -8.39
CA VAL A 67 6.10 30.75 -8.88
C VAL A 67 6.03 31.15 -10.35
N SER A 68 5.27 30.44 -11.17
CA SER A 68 5.04 30.77 -12.58
C SER A 68 4.42 32.16 -12.73
N LYS A 69 3.37 32.46 -11.97
CA LYS A 69 2.72 33.78 -11.93
C LYS A 69 3.64 34.88 -11.40
N GLU A 70 4.39 34.59 -10.33
CA GLU A 70 5.33 35.54 -9.73
C GLU A 70 6.46 35.92 -10.69
N THR A 71 6.99 34.94 -11.42
CA THR A 71 8.17 35.10 -12.28
C THR A 71 7.83 35.38 -13.74
N GLY A 72 6.58 35.18 -14.17
CA GLY A 72 6.17 35.24 -15.56
C GLY A 72 6.66 34.07 -16.42
N LYS A 73 7.30 33.05 -15.84
CA LYS A 73 7.78 31.86 -16.55
C LYS A 73 6.65 30.85 -16.80
N ALA A 74 6.63 30.21 -17.96
CA ALA A 74 5.73 29.08 -18.23
C ALA A 74 6.15 27.86 -17.39
N ILE A 75 5.21 26.91 -17.20
CA ILE A 75 5.48 25.66 -16.49
C ILE A 75 5.86 24.58 -17.50
N LEU A 76 6.94 23.84 -17.23
CA LEU A 76 7.31 22.63 -17.96
C LEU A 76 6.98 21.41 -17.11
N ILE A 77 5.99 20.65 -17.55
CA ILE A 77 5.65 19.35 -16.97
C ILE A 77 6.49 18.27 -17.64
N CYS A 78 7.24 17.54 -16.85
CA CYS A 78 7.92 16.32 -17.26
C CYS A 78 7.18 15.10 -16.73
N VAL A 79 7.04 14.03 -17.51
CA VAL A 79 6.47 12.74 -17.08
C VAL A 79 7.50 11.64 -17.29
N ASN A 80 7.70 10.79 -16.27
CA ASN A 80 8.71 9.72 -16.31
C ASN A 80 8.17 8.42 -15.71
N MET A 81 8.42 7.29 -16.36
CA MET A 81 7.98 5.95 -15.92
C MET A 81 9.16 4.97 -15.83
N ASP A 82 9.28 4.29 -14.70
CA ASP A 82 10.35 3.30 -14.49
C ASP A 82 10.21 2.12 -15.46
N GLY A 83 11.36 1.63 -15.94
CA GLY A 83 11.43 0.47 -16.83
C GLY A 83 11.19 0.79 -18.31
N GLU A 84 10.75 2.00 -18.64
CA GLU A 84 10.74 2.48 -20.02
C GLU A 84 12.12 3.02 -20.42
N ILE A 85 12.72 2.46 -21.47
CA ILE A 85 14.10 2.78 -21.88
C ILE A 85 14.35 4.29 -22.03
N ALA A 86 13.41 5.03 -22.64
CA ALA A 86 13.54 6.47 -22.81
C ALA A 86 13.43 7.23 -21.47
N SER A 87 12.52 6.82 -20.59
CA SER A 87 12.38 7.40 -19.24
C SER A 87 13.64 7.15 -18.38
N GLU A 88 14.22 5.94 -18.44
CA GLU A 88 15.50 5.61 -17.81
C GLU A 88 16.62 6.51 -18.33
N HIS A 89 16.68 6.72 -19.65
CA HIS A 89 17.66 7.60 -20.27
C HIS A 89 17.50 9.07 -19.82
N TYR A 90 16.27 9.58 -19.71
CA TYR A 90 16.02 10.93 -19.19
C TYR A 90 16.49 11.09 -17.74
N ALA A 91 16.07 10.18 -16.85
CA ALA A 91 16.37 10.26 -15.42
C ALA A 91 17.85 9.97 -15.10
N GLY A 92 18.47 9.06 -15.85
CA GLY A 92 19.85 8.65 -15.66
C GLY A 92 20.87 9.57 -16.34
N ILE A 93 20.53 10.21 -17.45
CA ILE A 93 21.48 11.01 -18.26
C ILE A 93 20.99 12.46 -18.42
N ARG A 94 19.84 12.68 -19.07
CA ARG A 94 19.43 14.03 -19.53
C ARG A 94 19.19 15.01 -18.40
N TYR A 95 18.50 14.61 -17.33
CA TYR A 95 18.29 15.49 -16.18
C TYR A 95 19.56 15.78 -15.36
N ARG A 96 20.69 15.16 -15.70
CA ARG A 96 22.00 15.33 -15.05
C ARG A 96 22.98 16.12 -15.92
N GLN A 97 22.58 16.52 -17.12
CA GLN A 97 23.37 17.28 -18.08
C GLN A 97 23.22 18.80 -17.86
N PRO A 98 24.32 19.56 -17.67
CA PRO A 98 24.26 21.01 -17.50
C PRO A 98 23.59 21.75 -18.67
N GLU A 99 23.80 21.28 -19.89
CA GLU A 99 23.19 21.82 -21.10
C GLU A 99 21.67 21.69 -21.12
N ILE A 100 21.14 20.57 -20.60
CA ILE A 100 19.69 20.36 -20.47
C ILE A 100 19.11 21.22 -19.34
N ALA A 101 19.85 21.36 -18.23
CA ALA A 101 19.46 22.30 -17.17
C ALA A 101 19.37 23.74 -17.67
N LYS A 102 20.32 24.16 -18.51
CA LYS A 102 20.29 25.49 -19.15
C LYS A 102 19.08 25.66 -20.07
N LEU A 103 18.71 24.62 -20.81
CA LEU A 103 17.50 24.61 -21.65
C LEU A 103 16.22 24.74 -20.81
N TYR A 104 16.19 24.19 -19.61
CA TYR A 104 15.00 24.16 -18.74
C TYR A 104 14.89 25.39 -17.83
N GLU A 105 15.98 26.13 -17.61
CA GLU A 105 16.05 27.34 -16.77
C GLU A 105 14.95 28.40 -17.04
N PRO A 106 14.49 28.63 -18.29
CA PRO A 106 13.41 29.58 -18.57
C PRO A 106 12.03 29.14 -18.06
N TYR A 107 11.88 27.88 -17.65
CA TYR A 107 10.62 27.32 -17.16
C TYR A 107 10.58 27.22 -15.63
N VAL A 108 9.37 27.13 -15.09
CA VAL A 108 9.12 26.52 -13.78
C VAL A 108 8.89 25.04 -14.01
N THR A 109 9.78 24.16 -13.54
CA THR A 109 9.67 22.73 -13.87
C THR A 109 8.92 21.95 -12.79
N VAL A 110 8.15 20.94 -13.21
CA VAL A 110 7.54 19.91 -12.35
C VAL A 110 7.75 18.53 -12.96
N ILE A 111 7.76 17.49 -12.14
CA ILE A 111 7.95 16.11 -12.58
C ILE A 111 6.86 15.21 -12.01
N ALA A 112 6.22 14.43 -12.89
CA ALA A 112 5.22 13.43 -12.55
C ALA A 112 5.80 12.02 -12.76
N SER A 113 5.72 11.18 -11.73
CA SER A 113 6.04 9.75 -11.84
C SER A 113 5.34 8.98 -10.74
N VAL A 114 4.77 7.81 -11.06
CA VAL A 114 3.99 6.99 -10.12
C VAL A 114 4.84 5.97 -9.33
N TYR A 115 6.14 5.89 -9.60
CA TYR A 115 7.03 4.91 -9.00
C TYR A 115 7.74 5.47 -7.77
N ARG A 116 7.87 4.65 -6.73
CA ARG A 116 8.54 5.05 -5.48
C ARG A 116 9.94 4.43 -5.43
N HIS A 117 10.97 5.26 -5.28
CA HIS A 117 12.38 4.83 -5.17
C HIS A 117 12.91 4.85 -3.73
N ASN A 118 12.41 5.80 -2.93
CA ASN A 118 12.64 5.85 -1.49
C ASN A 118 11.39 5.38 -0.75
N PRO A 119 11.51 4.50 0.26
CA PRO A 119 10.34 3.96 0.94
C PRO A 119 9.56 5.02 1.74
N ARG A 120 10.18 6.18 1.99
CA ARG A 120 9.61 7.33 2.70
C ARG A 120 10.17 8.65 2.16
N ASP A 121 9.48 9.74 2.46
CA ASP A 121 9.82 11.08 1.94
C ASP A 121 10.61 11.93 2.94
N PHE A 122 10.60 11.55 4.22
CA PHE A 122 11.30 12.25 5.30
C PHE A 122 12.04 11.25 6.21
N ASP A 123 13.17 11.68 6.78
CA ASP A 123 13.85 10.91 7.82
C ASP A 123 13.23 11.11 9.21
N VAL A 124 13.81 10.47 10.23
CA VAL A 124 13.30 10.52 11.61
C VAL A 124 13.39 11.91 12.26
N ASN A 125 14.21 12.81 11.71
CA ASN A 125 14.38 14.18 12.18
C ASN A 125 13.58 15.18 11.30
N GLY A 126 12.73 14.68 10.40
CA GLY A 126 11.95 15.50 9.49
C GLY A 126 12.73 16.04 8.29
N ASN A 127 13.95 15.57 8.01
CA ASN A 127 14.68 15.99 6.82
C ASN A 127 14.09 15.32 5.57
N ARG A 128 13.91 16.09 4.49
CA ARG A 128 13.52 15.56 3.18
C ARG A 128 14.51 14.51 2.67
N ILE A 129 13.99 13.41 2.15
CA ILE A 129 14.74 12.38 1.43
C ILE A 129 14.43 12.55 -0.05
N LEU A 130 15.35 13.21 -0.73
CA LEU A 130 15.28 13.53 -2.15
C LEU A 130 15.23 12.26 -3.01
N CYS A 131 14.37 12.27 -4.03
CA CYS A 131 14.25 11.18 -4.97
C CYS A 131 15.59 11.03 -5.72
N PRO A 132 16.24 9.84 -5.73
CA PRO A 132 17.51 9.65 -6.40
C PRO A 132 17.45 9.89 -7.91
N ARG A 133 16.25 9.80 -8.52
CA ARG A 133 16.04 10.06 -9.95
C ARG A 133 15.83 11.53 -10.28
N PHE A 134 15.19 12.30 -9.39
CA PHE A 134 14.70 13.65 -9.70
C PHE A 134 15.27 14.76 -8.81
N GLY A 135 16.07 14.42 -7.79
CA GLY A 135 16.81 15.40 -6.98
C GLY A 135 15.88 16.23 -6.10
N SER A 136 15.70 17.51 -6.44
CA SER A 136 14.97 18.54 -5.66
C SER A 136 13.57 18.17 -5.10
N VAL A 137 12.96 17.07 -5.55
CA VAL A 137 11.67 16.55 -5.05
C VAL A 137 11.78 15.19 -4.35
N THR A 138 10.92 14.92 -3.39
CA THR A 138 10.77 13.59 -2.77
C THR A 138 9.96 12.65 -3.66
N CYS A 139 9.93 11.35 -3.34
CA CYS A 139 9.11 10.40 -4.10
C CYS A 139 7.61 10.72 -3.98
N GLY A 140 7.15 11.06 -2.78
CA GLY A 140 5.77 11.45 -2.53
C GLY A 140 5.35 12.67 -3.34
N GLU A 141 6.20 13.69 -3.45
CA GLU A 141 5.89 14.92 -4.18
C GLU A 141 5.65 14.65 -5.67
N HIS A 142 6.53 13.91 -6.35
CA HIS A 142 6.34 13.61 -7.78
C HIS A 142 5.26 12.55 -8.07
N ILE A 143 4.89 11.73 -7.07
CA ILE A 143 3.75 10.81 -7.16
C ILE A 143 2.44 11.57 -6.97
N TRP A 144 2.40 12.49 -5.99
CA TRP A 144 1.20 13.22 -5.63
C TRP A 144 0.74 14.19 -6.72
N ILE A 145 1.68 14.74 -7.48
CA ILE A 145 1.36 15.64 -8.57
C ILE A 145 0.77 14.91 -9.79
N GLU A 146 1.06 13.62 -9.98
CA GLU A 146 0.63 12.88 -11.18
C GLU A 146 -0.89 12.86 -11.38
N PRO A 147 -1.74 12.54 -10.38
CA PRO A 147 -3.19 12.53 -10.59
C PRO A 147 -3.76 13.88 -11.01
N ILE A 148 -3.21 14.98 -10.47
CA ILE A 148 -3.62 16.35 -10.80
C ILE A 148 -3.31 16.65 -12.27
N LEU A 149 -2.10 16.30 -12.71
CA LEU A 149 -1.67 16.53 -14.09
C LEU A 149 -2.36 15.57 -15.07
N PHE A 150 -2.65 14.35 -14.62
CA PHE A 150 -3.38 13.35 -15.39
C PHE A 150 -4.79 13.82 -15.75
N GLU A 151 -5.50 14.37 -14.77
CA GLU A 151 -6.85 14.89 -14.97
C GLU A 151 -6.86 16.16 -15.83
N LYS A 152 -5.85 17.04 -15.67
CA LYS A 152 -5.83 18.35 -16.32
C LYS A 152 -5.26 18.35 -17.74
N TYR A 153 -4.16 17.64 -17.95
CA TYR A 153 -3.32 17.81 -19.14
C TYR A 153 -3.05 16.50 -19.89
N PHE A 154 -3.36 15.33 -19.31
CA PHE A 154 -2.98 14.06 -19.94
C PHE A 154 -4.09 13.41 -20.80
N GLU A 155 -5.26 14.04 -20.89
CA GLU A 155 -6.41 13.54 -21.68
C GLU A 155 -6.80 12.08 -21.38
N GLY A 156 -6.57 11.63 -20.14
CA GLY A 156 -6.84 10.26 -19.73
C GLY A 156 -5.79 9.22 -20.18
N VAL A 157 -4.67 9.65 -20.79
CA VAL A 157 -3.62 8.76 -21.31
C VAL A 157 -2.32 8.89 -20.52
N ARG A 158 -1.86 7.78 -19.92
CA ARG A 158 -0.56 7.70 -19.23
C ARG A 158 0.53 7.28 -20.21
N VAL A 159 1.18 8.25 -20.86
CA VAL A 159 2.34 8.04 -21.72
C VAL A 159 3.57 8.69 -21.10
N ALA A 160 4.72 8.01 -21.15
CA ALA A 160 6.01 8.56 -20.81
C ALA A 160 7.10 8.11 -21.82
N PRO A 161 8.25 8.83 -21.86
CA PRO A 161 8.41 10.18 -21.35
C PRO A 161 7.51 11.18 -22.12
N ARG A 162 7.03 12.22 -21.42
CA ARG A 162 6.17 13.28 -21.97
C ARG A 162 6.59 14.64 -21.44
N HIS A 163 6.55 15.66 -22.29
CA HIS A 163 6.87 17.04 -21.91
C HIS A 163 5.76 17.98 -22.37
N VAL A 164 5.16 18.71 -21.43
CA VAL A 164 4.06 19.65 -21.70
C VAL A 164 4.46 21.03 -21.23
N MET A 165 4.27 22.05 -22.07
CA MET A 165 4.39 23.44 -21.65
C MET A 165 3.01 24.00 -21.35
N VAL A 166 2.87 24.58 -20.16
CA VAL A 166 1.64 25.22 -19.69
C VAL A 166 1.88 26.71 -19.45
N GLU A 167 1.04 27.55 -20.03
CA GLU A 167 1.10 29.00 -19.92
C GLU A 167 0.55 29.55 -18.61
N LEU A 168 0.75 30.85 -18.39
CA LEU A 168 0.31 31.54 -17.16
C LEU A 168 -1.21 31.48 -16.94
N ASP A 169 -1.98 31.36 -18.03
CA ASP A 169 -3.43 31.21 -18.00
C ASP A 169 -3.90 29.74 -17.85
N GLY A 170 -2.96 28.79 -17.86
CA GLY A 170 -3.22 27.36 -17.74
C GLY A 170 -3.45 26.63 -19.06
N SER A 171 -3.34 27.31 -20.20
CA SER A 171 -3.43 26.67 -21.52
C SER A 171 -2.15 25.90 -21.87
N GLU A 172 -2.29 24.84 -22.67
CA GLU A 172 -1.17 24.05 -23.19
C GLU A 172 -0.61 24.71 -24.46
N SER A 173 0.71 24.97 -24.50
CA SER A 173 1.39 25.48 -25.70
C SER A 173 1.88 24.35 -26.61
N TYR A 174 2.40 23.28 -26.01
CA TYR A 174 2.79 22.06 -26.71
C TYR A 174 2.70 20.87 -25.77
N ASP A 175 2.61 19.69 -26.37
CA ASP A 175 2.67 18.41 -25.71
C ASP A 175 3.45 17.40 -26.58
N VAL A 176 4.61 16.95 -26.09
CA VAL A 176 5.49 16.04 -26.83
C VAL A 176 5.59 14.71 -26.09
N TYR A 177 5.12 13.67 -26.74
CA TYR A 177 5.25 12.26 -26.34
C TYR A 177 5.45 11.38 -27.58
N TYR A 178 5.93 10.14 -27.41
CA TYR A 178 6.33 9.24 -28.52
C TYR A 178 7.36 9.81 -29.50
N ALA A 179 8.16 10.78 -29.08
CA ALA A 179 9.25 11.29 -29.89
C ALA A 179 10.27 10.18 -30.19
N ASN A 180 10.68 10.10 -31.46
CA ASN A 180 11.61 9.10 -31.95
C ASN A 180 13.06 9.56 -31.85
N ASP A 181 13.37 10.65 -31.14
CA ASP A 181 14.72 11.17 -30.89
C ASP A 181 14.68 12.25 -29.79
N THR A 182 15.82 12.55 -29.16
CA THR A 182 15.91 13.61 -28.14
C THR A 182 15.95 15.01 -28.75
N ASP A 183 16.46 15.15 -29.97
CA ASP A 183 16.72 16.45 -30.58
C ASP A 183 15.41 17.15 -30.93
N SER A 184 14.39 16.42 -31.41
CA SER A 184 13.04 16.93 -31.66
C SER A 184 12.33 17.35 -30.38
N VAL A 185 12.53 16.62 -29.27
CA VAL A 185 12.02 17.04 -27.96
C VAL A 185 12.67 18.34 -27.52
N PHE A 186 14.00 18.42 -27.55
CA PHE A 186 14.73 19.62 -27.11
C PHE A 186 14.49 20.82 -28.02
N LEU A 187 14.35 20.59 -29.33
CA LEU A 187 13.95 21.63 -30.28
C LEU A 187 12.57 22.17 -29.93
N THR A 188 11.60 21.30 -29.66
CA THR A 188 10.24 21.75 -29.28
C THR A 188 10.25 22.55 -27.98
N ILE A 189 11.02 22.12 -26.97
CA ILE A 189 11.18 22.86 -25.71
C ILE A 189 11.87 24.21 -25.95
N GLN A 190 12.89 24.27 -26.80
CA GLN A 190 13.58 25.52 -27.13
C GLN A 190 12.67 26.48 -27.90
N GLU A 191 11.96 25.98 -28.90
CA GLU A 191 11.02 26.74 -29.74
C GLU A 191 9.83 27.25 -28.92
N GLY A 192 9.31 26.44 -27.98
CA GLY A 192 8.21 26.84 -27.11
C GLY A 192 8.50 28.10 -26.32
N ILE A 193 9.72 28.25 -25.79
CA ILE A 193 10.14 29.50 -25.12
C ILE A 193 10.56 30.58 -26.11
N SER A 194 11.27 30.24 -27.18
CA SER A 194 11.79 31.24 -28.12
C SER A 194 10.69 31.95 -28.90
N ASN A 195 9.57 31.25 -29.13
CA ASN A 195 8.39 31.76 -29.84
C ASN A 195 7.32 32.32 -28.89
N ARG A 196 7.56 32.31 -27.58
CA ARG A 196 6.60 32.74 -26.58
C ARG A 196 6.44 34.27 -26.60
N ASP A 197 5.24 34.75 -26.91
CA ASP A 197 4.88 36.16 -26.81
C ASP A 197 4.45 36.51 -25.37
N ALA A 198 5.43 36.57 -24.46
CA ALA A 198 5.22 36.89 -23.06
C ALA A 198 6.24 37.92 -22.56
N PRO A 199 5.90 38.74 -21.56
CA PRO A 199 6.84 39.67 -20.97
C PRO A 199 8.07 38.93 -20.42
N PRO A 200 9.26 39.56 -20.44
CA PRO A 200 10.47 38.96 -19.90
C PRO A 200 10.26 38.48 -18.45
N PRO A 201 10.82 37.33 -18.07
CA PRO A 201 10.70 36.83 -16.72
C PRO A 201 11.17 37.87 -15.70
N ILE A 202 10.42 38.02 -14.61
CA ILE A 202 10.79 38.88 -13.50
C ILE A 202 11.94 38.21 -12.74
N VAL A 203 13.09 38.88 -12.73
CA VAL A 203 14.25 38.45 -11.94
C VAL A 203 13.96 38.75 -10.48
N ARG A 204 13.96 37.70 -9.64
CA ARG A 204 13.75 37.83 -8.19
C ARG A 204 15.00 38.46 -7.57
N GLY A 205 14.83 39.55 -6.83
CA GLY A 205 15.92 40.20 -6.08
C GLY A 205 16.36 39.39 -4.85
N ASP A 206 17.45 39.81 -4.21
CA ASP A 206 17.97 39.17 -3.00
C ASP A 206 17.02 39.35 -1.81
N ARG A 207 16.23 38.32 -1.50
CA ARG A 207 15.39 38.25 -0.30
C ARG A 207 16.23 37.88 0.92
N THR A 208 15.94 38.55 2.05
CA THR A 208 16.41 38.12 3.37
C THR A 208 15.86 36.74 3.71
N LEU A 209 16.50 36.02 4.65
CA LEU A 209 16.02 34.69 5.08
C LEU A 209 14.58 34.71 5.60
N VAL A 210 14.17 35.77 6.29
CA VAL A 210 12.80 35.92 6.82
C VAL A 210 11.80 36.11 5.68
N GLU A 211 12.11 36.95 4.68
CA GLU A 211 11.24 37.13 3.51
C GLU A 211 11.13 35.85 2.66
N ARG A 212 12.16 35.01 2.66
CA ARG A 212 12.14 33.70 1.98
C ARG A 212 11.17 32.71 2.63
N VAL A 213 10.79 32.88 3.91
CA VAL A 213 9.81 32.02 4.58
C VAL A 213 8.44 32.08 3.90
N ALA A 214 8.05 33.22 3.34
CA ALA A 214 6.79 33.36 2.59
C ALA A 214 6.88 32.84 1.15
N SER A 215 8.06 32.43 0.69
CA SER A 215 8.29 32.06 -0.70
C SER A 215 7.79 30.65 -1.01
N ARG A 216 7.14 30.50 -2.18
CA ARG A 216 6.74 29.20 -2.73
C ARG A 216 7.81 28.56 -3.61
N ASP A 217 8.88 29.31 -3.92
CA ASP A 217 9.98 28.80 -4.72
C ASP A 217 10.83 27.79 -3.93
N VAL A 218 11.07 26.62 -4.54
CA VAL A 218 11.86 25.55 -3.93
C VAL A 218 13.26 25.98 -3.49
N ALA A 219 13.95 26.86 -4.21
CA ALA A 219 15.30 27.28 -3.85
C ALA A 219 15.30 28.15 -2.58
N ASP A 220 14.26 28.96 -2.38
CA ASP A 220 14.10 29.73 -1.15
C ASP A 220 13.75 28.84 0.03
N ARG A 221 12.86 27.86 -0.16
CA ARG A 221 12.52 26.89 0.89
C ARG A 221 13.74 26.09 1.32
N GLU A 222 14.55 25.62 0.36
CA GLU A 222 15.82 24.94 0.65
C GLU A 222 16.81 25.86 1.42
N ALA A 223 16.89 27.14 1.05
CA ALA A 223 17.72 28.10 1.78
C ALA A 223 17.25 28.30 3.23
N VAL A 224 15.93 28.42 3.45
CA VAL A 224 15.32 28.54 4.78
C VAL A 224 15.57 27.28 5.62
N GLU A 225 15.34 26.09 5.06
CA GLU A 225 15.58 24.81 5.74
C GLU A 225 17.06 24.64 6.10
N LYS A 226 17.97 24.98 5.18
CA LYS A 226 19.41 24.93 5.44
C LYS A 226 19.81 25.90 6.56
N ALA A 227 19.27 27.12 6.55
CA ALA A 227 19.50 28.10 7.59
C ALA A 227 18.94 27.64 8.95
N TYR A 228 17.75 27.03 8.97
CA TYR A 228 17.17 26.47 10.20
C TYR A 228 18.06 25.39 10.81
N LYS A 229 18.55 24.44 9.99
CA LYS A 229 19.43 23.36 10.46
C LYS A 229 20.75 23.89 11.03
N ALA A 230 21.38 24.84 10.32
CA ALA A 230 22.66 25.42 10.73
C ALA A 230 22.55 26.49 11.82
N GLY A 231 21.36 27.08 12.01
CA GLY A 231 21.10 28.18 12.93
C GLY A 231 21.10 27.79 14.39
N ASP A 232 21.30 28.78 15.24
CA ASP A 232 21.07 28.70 16.68
C ASP A 232 19.57 28.75 17.03
N GLN A 233 19.26 28.65 18.32
CA GLN A 233 17.88 28.64 18.80
C GLN A 233 17.12 29.92 18.45
N ASP A 234 17.79 31.07 18.46
CA ASP A 234 17.19 32.38 18.16
C ASP A 234 16.82 32.51 16.68
N LEU A 235 17.72 32.11 15.77
CA LEU A 235 17.43 32.10 14.34
C LEU A 235 16.29 31.11 14.03
N ARG A 236 16.34 29.91 14.58
CA ARG A 236 15.28 28.90 14.42
C ARG A 236 13.93 29.42 14.89
N GLY A 237 13.88 30.01 16.09
CA GLY A 237 12.67 30.62 16.63
C GLY A 237 12.16 31.79 15.78
N THR A 238 13.06 32.58 15.19
CA THR A 238 12.71 33.69 14.28
C THR A 238 12.07 33.18 13.00
N LEU A 239 12.63 32.14 12.37
CA LEU A 239 12.07 31.53 11.16
C LEU A 239 10.69 30.91 11.41
N LEU A 240 10.50 30.23 12.55
CA LEU A 240 9.19 29.66 12.93
C LEU A 240 8.14 30.75 13.21
N LYS A 241 8.52 31.83 13.92
CA LYS A 241 7.62 32.98 14.13
C LYS A 241 7.25 33.66 12.81
N ALA A 242 8.17 33.74 11.85
CA ALA A 242 7.87 34.24 10.51
C ALA A 242 6.87 33.31 9.79
N ALA A 243 7.04 31.98 9.89
CA ALA A 243 6.10 31.03 9.30
C ALA A 243 4.68 31.19 9.88
N MET A 244 4.54 31.50 11.17
CA MET A 244 3.25 31.79 11.82
C MET A 244 2.55 33.07 11.32
N GLN A 245 3.24 33.93 10.57
CA GLN A 245 2.64 35.13 9.98
C GLN A 245 2.08 34.88 8.57
N HIS A 246 2.29 33.68 8.02
CA HIS A 246 1.95 33.32 6.65
C HIS A 246 1.06 32.07 6.63
N ASP A 247 -0.17 32.19 7.11
CA ASP A 247 -1.06 31.04 7.34
C ASP A 247 -1.32 30.19 6.07
N ASP A 248 -1.26 30.77 4.87
CA ASP A 248 -1.50 30.11 3.57
C ASP A 248 -0.23 29.70 2.80
N ALA A 249 0.95 30.16 3.24
CA ALA A 249 2.23 29.98 2.56
C ALA A 249 3.36 29.48 3.48
N ALA A 250 3.05 29.19 4.75
CA ALA A 250 3.99 28.65 5.71
C ALA A 250 4.71 27.41 5.12
N PRO A 251 6.06 27.34 5.18
CA PRO A 251 6.78 26.19 4.66
C PRO A 251 6.55 24.98 5.56
N ASP A 252 5.73 24.04 5.12
CA ASP A 252 5.41 22.82 5.87
C ASP A 252 6.67 22.04 6.27
N ASP A 253 7.69 22.02 5.40
CA ASP A 253 8.97 21.36 5.66
C ASP A 253 9.79 22.04 6.77
N LEU A 254 9.70 23.37 6.91
CA LEU A 254 10.31 24.09 8.04
C LEU A 254 9.62 23.70 9.35
N LEU A 255 8.29 23.67 9.36
CA LEU A 255 7.50 23.28 10.53
C LEU A 255 7.80 21.81 10.91
N ARG A 256 7.93 20.93 9.91
CA ARG A 256 8.30 19.53 10.10
C ARG A 256 9.65 19.35 10.79
N LEU A 257 10.68 20.09 10.37
CA LEU A 257 12.00 20.05 11.01
C LEU A 257 11.95 20.44 12.48
N ALA A 258 11.05 21.35 12.86
CA ALA A 258 10.85 21.75 14.24
C ALA A 258 10.04 20.72 15.03
N VAL A 259 8.94 20.19 14.46
CA VAL A 259 8.11 19.16 15.10
C VAL A 259 8.90 17.90 15.44
N TYR A 260 9.79 17.46 14.54
CA TYR A 260 10.63 16.27 14.71
C TYR A 260 12.04 16.58 15.23
N GLY A 261 12.31 17.83 15.58
CA GLY A 261 13.55 18.23 16.22
C GLY A 261 13.61 17.83 17.70
N PHE A 262 14.81 17.92 18.29
CA PHE A 262 15.02 17.60 19.71
C PHE A 262 14.71 18.75 20.68
N ASP A 263 14.29 19.92 20.20
CA ASP A 263 13.96 21.09 21.03
C ASP A 263 12.43 21.16 21.28
N PRO A 264 11.96 20.89 22.51
CA PRO A 264 10.52 20.86 22.81
C PRO A 264 9.81 22.21 22.62
N GLU A 265 10.50 23.33 22.84
CA GLU A 265 9.91 24.67 22.70
C GLU A 265 9.73 25.04 21.22
N LEU A 266 10.71 24.73 20.38
CA LEU A 266 10.59 24.91 18.94
C LEU A 266 9.52 23.98 18.35
N ALA A 267 9.44 22.73 18.83
CA ALA A 267 8.40 21.79 18.42
C ALA A 267 7.00 22.30 18.80
N ARG A 268 6.84 22.85 20.02
CA ARG A 268 5.59 23.48 20.48
C ARG A 268 5.21 24.67 19.60
N LEU A 269 6.16 25.54 19.27
CA LEU A 269 5.93 26.69 18.40
C LEU A 269 5.49 26.27 17.00
N ALA A 270 6.11 25.22 16.44
CA ALA A 270 5.72 24.68 15.15
C ALA A 270 4.33 24.03 15.16
N ARG A 271 3.97 23.30 16.23
CA ARG A 271 2.59 22.81 16.41
C ARG A 271 1.60 23.95 16.57
N GLU A 272 1.97 25.04 17.22
CA GLU A 272 1.11 26.23 17.28
C GLU A 272 0.87 26.81 15.88
N ALA A 273 1.91 26.93 15.05
CA ALA A 273 1.79 27.35 13.66
C ALA A 273 0.86 26.43 12.85
N LEU A 274 1.05 25.11 12.97
CA LEU A 274 0.21 24.10 12.33
C LEU A 274 -1.26 24.17 12.77
N SER A 275 -1.55 24.68 13.97
CA SER A 275 -2.95 24.80 14.44
C SER A 275 -3.69 25.95 13.76
N LYS A 276 -2.94 26.93 13.26
CA LYS A 276 -3.44 28.19 12.70
C LYS A 276 -3.40 28.22 11.17
N THR A 277 -2.53 27.43 10.54
CA THR A 277 -2.39 27.38 9.08
C THR A 277 -3.70 27.06 8.34
N ASP A 278 -3.86 27.65 7.17
CA ASP A 278 -4.90 27.35 6.20
C ASP A 278 -4.35 26.63 4.95
N SER A 279 -3.08 26.22 4.99
CA SER A 279 -2.43 25.42 3.94
C SER A 279 -3.01 24.01 3.91
N ILE A 280 -3.49 23.59 2.74
CA ILE A 280 -3.88 22.19 2.48
C ILE A 280 -2.67 21.26 2.54
N GLY A 281 -1.46 21.75 2.25
CA GLY A 281 -0.22 20.97 2.34
C GLY A 281 0.09 20.51 3.77
N ALA A 282 -0.35 21.27 4.78
CA ALA A 282 -0.11 20.97 6.18
C ALA A 282 -0.90 19.76 6.72
N ILE A 283 -1.91 19.27 5.98
CA ILE A 283 -2.83 18.21 6.46
C ILE A 283 -2.07 16.95 6.91
N GLU A 284 -1.15 16.46 6.07
CA GLU A 284 -0.42 15.24 6.40
C GLU A 284 0.57 15.48 7.56
N LEU A 285 1.20 16.66 7.64
CA LEU A 285 2.07 17.00 8.77
C LEU A 285 1.31 17.13 10.09
N ILE A 286 0.09 17.72 10.08
CA ILE A 286 -0.78 17.75 11.26
C ILE A 286 -1.13 16.32 11.70
N ASN A 287 -1.49 15.46 10.75
CA ASN A 287 -1.82 14.07 11.04
C ASN A 287 -0.61 13.30 11.60
N GLU A 288 0.58 13.54 11.07
CA GLU A 288 1.82 12.96 11.55
C GLU A 288 2.17 13.46 12.96
N ALA A 289 2.00 14.75 13.25
CA ALA A 289 2.19 15.32 14.57
C ALA A 289 1.21 14.73 15.62
N LEU A 290 -0.01 14.36 15.21
CA LEU A 290 -0.99 13.71 16.08
C LEU A 290 -0.60 12.27 16.50
N ARG A 291 0.41 11.67 15.85
CA ARG A 291 0.90 10.32 16.17
C ARG A 291 1.73 10.28 17.45
N VAL A 292 2.45 11.35 17.77
CA VAL A 292 3.26 11.43 18.99
C VAL A 292 2.39 11.76 20.21
N PRO A 293 2.83 11.42 21.43
CA PRO A 293 2.20 11.93 22.64
C PRO A 293 2.20 13.47 22.64
N LEU A 294 1.03 14.06 22.84
CA LEU A 294 0.80 15.50 22.92
C LEU A 294 -0.03 15.77 24.16
N GLU A 295 0.08 16.97 24.72
CA GLU A 295 -0.89 17.44 25.71
C GLU A 295 -2.29 17.50 25.08
N ASP A 296 -3.33 17.22 25.87
CA ASP A 296 -4.71 17.16 25.38
C ASP A 296 -5.13 18.46 24.69
N SER A 297 -4.72 19.61 25.24
CA SER A 297 -5.03 20.92 24.65
C SER A 297 -4.35 21.16 23.29
N GLU A 298 -3.15 20.62 23.07
CA GLU A 298 -2.47 20.69 21.77
C GLU A 298 -3.13 19.74 20.77
N ARG A 299 -3.46 18.53 21.20
CA ARG A 299 -4.17 17.53 20.39
C ARG A 299 -5.51 18.08 19.90
N GLU A 300 -6.29 18.69 20.79
CA GLU A 300 -7.58 19.30 20.43
C GLU A 300 -7.43 20.41 19.39
N LYS A 301 -6.41 21.27 19.52
CA LYS A 301 -6.10 22.33 18.54
C LYS A 301 -5.74 21.76 17.16
N MET A 302 -4.95 20.70 17.10
CA MET A 302 -4.60 20.00 15.85
C MET A 302 -5.85 19.37 15.19
N ILE A 303 -6.70 18.72 15.98
CA ILE A 303 -7.97 18.15 15.47
C ILE A 303 -8.91 19.27 14.99
N ALA A 304 -8.95 20.40 15.68
CA ALA A 304 -9.71 21.57 15.25
C ALA A 304 -9.16 22.17 13.95
N ALA A 305 -7.84 22.20 13.76
CA ALA A 305 -7.21 22.61 12.51
C ALA A 305 -7.60 21.69 11.35
N LEU A 306 -7.56 20.36 11.53
CA LEU A 306 -8.07 19.41 10.54
C LEU A 306 -9.55 19.63 10.24
N ALA A 307 -10.37 19.92 11.24
CA ALA A 307 -11.79 20.20 11.03
C ALA A 307 -12.02 21.47 10.19
N ARG A 308 -11.25 22.54 10.45
CA ARG A 308 -11.28 23.79 9.65
C ARG A 308 -10.82 23.54 8.22
N LEU A 309 -9.69 22.86 8.03
CA LEU A 309 -9.18 22.48 6.71
C LEU A 309 -10.14 21.52 5.98
N GLY A 310 -10.98 20.80 6.72
CA GLY A 310 -12.03 19.92 6.21
C GLY A 310 -13.06 20.63 5.32
N GLU A 311 -13.25 21.95 5.49
CA GLU A 311 -14.12 22.75 4.61
C GLU A 311 -13.60 22.84 3.16
N LYS A 312 -12.29 22.62 2.97
CA LYS A 312 -11.61 22.70 1.66
C LYS A 312 -11.04 21.35 1.21
N SER A 313 -10.99 20.35 2.08
CA SER A 313 -10.34 19.05 1.83
C SER A 313 -11.07 17.89 2.51
N GLU A 314 -11.60 16.98 1.69
CA GLU A 314 -12.19 15.71 2.14
C GLU A 314 -11.25 14.87 3.02
N ARG A 315 -9.94 14.96 2.73
CA ARG A 315 -8.90 14.27 3.50
C ARG A 315 -8.82 14.81 4.92
N ALA A 316 -8.79 16.13 5.09
CA ALA A 316 -8.76 16.77 6.41
C ALA A 316 -10.06 16.50 7.19
N HIS A 317 -11.22 16.57 6.52
CA HIS A 317 -12.53 16.25 7.11
C HIS A 317 -12.57 14.83 7.66
N THR A 318 -12.09 13.87 6.85
CA THR A 318 -11.98 12.46 7.26
C THR A 318 -11.07 12.31 8.47
N LEU A 319 -9.87 12.88 8.44
CA LEU A 319 -8.90 12.79 9.53
C LEU A 319 -9.42 13.40 10.84
N ALA A 320 -10.09 14.55 10.77
CA ALA A 320 -10.72 15.16 11.94
C ALA A 320 -11.75 14.23 12.60
N ARG A 321 -12.60 13.57 11.80
CA ARG A 321 -13.57 12.58 12.29
C ARG A 321 -12.89 11.35 12.87
N VAL A 322 -11.82 10.89 12.23
CA VAL A 322 -11.05 9.73 12.67
C VAL A 322 -10.46 9.97 14.06
N HIS A 323 -9.76 11.09 14.25
CA HIS A 323 -9.16 11.42 15.55
C HIS A 323 -10.22 11.67 16.63
N LYS A 324 -11.35 12.30 16.29
CA LYS A 324 -12.49 12.43 17.23
C LYS A 324 -13.08 11.09 17.61
N GLY A 325 -13.34 10.20 16.65
CA GLY A 325 -13.90 8.87 16.90
C GLY A 325 -12.99 8.02 17.79
N LEU A 326 -11.69 8.02 17.52
CA LEU A 326 -10.69 7.29 18.33
C LEU A 326 -10.50 7.86 19.74
N GLY A 327 -10.90 9.11 19.98
CA GLY A 327 -10.84 9.77 21.30
C GLY A 327 -12.08 9.53 22.18
N THR A 328 -13.05 8.73 21.73
CA THR A 328 -14.30 8.46 22.46
C THR A 328 -14.44 6.98 22.83
N ASN A 329 -15.31 6.67 23.79
CA ASN A 329 -15.65 5.29 24.16
C ASN A 329 -16.92 4.82 23.44
N SER A 330 -17.02 3.53 23.16
CA SER A 330 -18.22 2.96 22.55
C SER A 330 -19.32 2.77 23.60
N ASP A 331 -20.54 3.17 23.27
CA ASP A 331 -21.73 2.89 24.09
C ASP A 331 -22.26 1.46 23.88
N GLN A 332 -21.72 0.72 22.91
CA GLN A 332 -22.14 -0.64 22.56
C GLN A 332 -21.22 -1.71 23.15
N ILE A 333 -19.95 -1.38 23.39
CA ILE A 333 -18.91 -2.33 23.81
C ILE A 333 -18.06 -1.71 24.92
N GLU A 334 -18.12 -2.29 26.11
CA GLU A 334 -17.29 -1.93 27.25
C GLU A 334 -15.89 -2.57 27.15
N GLU A 335 -14.99 -1.97 26.37
CA GLU A 335 -13.64 -2.49 26.08
C GLU A 335 -12.87 -2.89 27.35
N GLN A 336 -12.89 -2.06 28.40
CA GLN A 336 -12.16 -2.32 29.64
C GLN A 336 -12.69 -3.52 30.42
N ALA A 337 -14.02 -3.72 30.44
CA ALA A 337 -14.64 -4.86 31.09
C ALA A 337 -14.23 -6.16 30.36
N TRP A 338 -14.33 -6.17 29.03
CA TRP A 338 -13.88 -7.30 28.21
C TRP A 338 -12.40 -7.63 28.36
N SER A 339 -11.53 -6.62 28.44
CA SER A 339 -10.09 -6.83 28.65
C SER A 339 -9.78 -7.43 30.03
N THR A 340 -10.51 -6.99 31.06
CA THR A 340 -10.34 -7.47 32.44
C THR A 340 -10.85 -8.90 32.59
N ASP A 341 -12.06 -9.19 32.11
CA ASP A 341 -12.72 -10.48 32.31
C ASP A 341 -12.08 -11.63 31.53
N ASN A 342 -11.41 -11.32 30.41
CA ASN A 342 -10.73 -12.33 29.59
C ASN A 342 -9.24 -12.50 29.90
N ARG A 343 -8.69 -11.76 30.87
CA ARG A 343 -7.27 -11.83 31.18
C ARG A 343 -6.92 -13.24 31.68
N GLY A 344 -6.12 -13.97 30.89
CA GLY A 344 -5.71 -15.34 31.20
C GLY A 344 -6.78 -16.41 30.91
N ALA A 345 -7.91 -16.05 30.31
CA ALA A 345 -8.89 -17.02 29.87
C ALA A 345 -8.31 -17.89 28.74
N SER A 346 -8.55 -19.19 28.80
CA SER A 346 -8.28 -20.14 27.72
C SER A 346 -9.60 -20.74 27.26
N TYR A 347 -9.79 -20.81 25.94
CA TYR A 347 -10.96 -21.45 25.36
C TYR A 347 -10.55 -22.68 24.56
N ALA A 348 -10.94 -23.85 25.08
CA ALA A 348 -10.95 -25.07 24.27
C ALA A 348 -12.24 -25.08 23.45
N ALA A 349 -12.12 -24.98 22.12
CA ALA A 349 -13.28 -25.13 21.25
C ALA A 349 -13.95 -26.49 21.52
N PRO A 350 -15.28 -26.53 21.72
CA PRO A 350 -15.97 -27.79 21.92
C PRO A 350 -15.66 -28.75 20.77
N GLY A 351 -15.42 -30.02 21.10
CA GLY A 351 -15.40 -31.07 20.09
C GLY A 351 -16.75 -31.14 19.38
N ILE A 352 -16.77 -31.60 18.12
CA ILE A 352 -18.01 -31.77 17.35
C ILE A 352 -19.03 -32.58 18.17
N ASP A 353 -18.58 -33.64 18.84
CA ASP A 353 -19.41 -34.49 19.69
C ASP A 353 -20.10 -33.71 20.82
N ALA A 354 -19.41 -32.72 21.41
CA ALA A 354 -20.00 -31.89 22.46
C ALA A 354 -21.09 -30.94 21.90
N VAL A 355 -20.93 -30.46 20.66
CA VAL A 355 -21.97 -29.66 19.98
C VAL A 355 -23.15 -30.56 19.58
N THR A 356 -22.88 -31.74 19.04
CA THR A 356 -23.90 -32.74 18.69
C THR A 356 -24.69 -33.21 19.92
N ASN A 357 -24.03 -33.48 21.05
CA ASN A 357 -24.72 -33.85 22.29
C ASN A 357 -25.64 -32.73 22.81
N ARG A 358 -25.24 -31.46 22.66
CA ARG A 358 -26.12 -30.31 22.98
C ARG A 358 -27.34 -30.28 22.05
N LEU A 359 -27.15 -30.56 20.76
CA LEU A 359 -28.23 -30.64 19.79
C LEU A 359 -29.23 -31.75 20.13
N GLU A 360 -28.74 -32.96 20.40
CA GLU A 360 -29.56 -34.12 20.80
C GLU A 360 -30.31 -33.86 22.11
N THR A 361 -29.65 -33.24 23.09
CA THR A 361 -30.27 -32.86 24.37
C THR A 361 -31.40 -31.85 24.15
N ALA A 362 -31.22 -30.87 23.27
CA ALA A 362 -32.26 -29.91 22.92
C ALA A 362 -33.43 -30.57 22.18
N ASP A 363 -33.17 -31.56 21.32
CA ASP A 363 -34.19 -32.34 20.61
C ASP A 363 -35.03 -33.24 21.53
N MET A 364 -34.48 -33.66 22.67
CA MET A 364 -35.20 -34.42 23.68
C MET A 364 -36.14 -33.57 24.56
N GLN A 365 -36.04 -32.24 24.51
CA GLN A 365 -36.89 -31.34 25.28
C GLN A 365 -38.25 -31.11 24.60
N ARG A 366 -39.19 -30.45 25.31
CA ARG A 366 -40.54 -30.24 24.77
C ARG A 366 -40.47 -29.36 23.52
N PRO A 367 -41.19 -29.69 22.43
CA PRO A 367 -41.18 -28.90 21.19
C PRO A 367 -41.58 -27.42 21.37
N ASP A 368 -42.36 -27.12 22.40
CA ASP A 368 -42.89 -25.77 22.70
C ASP A 368 -42.01 -24.98 23.69
N ASP A 369 -40.85 -25.52 24.10
CA ASP A 369 -39.92 -24.79 24.95
C ASP A 369 -39.06 -23.83 24.11
N ALA A 370 -39.30 -22.54 24.30
CA ALA A 370 -38.60 -21.48 23.57
C ALA A 370 -37.08 -21.51 23.77
N GLN A 371 -36.60 -21.85 24.98
CA GLN A 371 -35.16 -21.89 25.28
C GLN A 371 -34.50 -23.15 24.72
N ALA A 372 -35.22 -24.28 24.73
CA ALA A 372 -34.78 -25.50 24.06
C ALA A 372 -34.57 -25.28 22.55
N LYS A 373 -35.54 -24.63 21.91
CA LYS A 373 -35.48 -24.26 20.48
C LYS A 373 -34.32 -23.31 20.19
N LEU A 374 -34.09 -22.31 21.05
CA LEU A 374 -32.94 -21.43 20.91
C LEU A 374 -31.61 -22.20 21.04
N ALA A 375 -31.48 -23.09 22.03
CA ALA A 375 -30.30 -23.92 22.21
C ALA A 375 -30.03 -24.82 20.98
N LYS A 376 -31.10 -25.41 20.40
CA LYS A 376 -31.04 -26.17 19.15
C LYS A 376 -30.54 -25.32 17.99
N ALA A 377 -31.06 -24.10 17.84
CA ALA A 377 -30.65 -23.18 16.79
C ALA A 377 -29.16 -22.79 16.91
N VAL A 378 -28.70 -22.47 18.13
CA VAL A 378 -27.29 -22.17 18.42
C VAL A 378 -26.39 -23.34 18.04
N ALA A 379 -26.70 -24.56 18.50
CA ALA A 379 -25.88 -25.75 18.21
C ALA A 379 -25.83 -26.06 16.70
N THR A 380 -26.96 -25.88 16.01
CA THR A 380 -27.04 -26.11 14.56
C THR A 380 -26.22 -25.08 13.78
N LEU A 381 -26.25 -23.81 14.20
CA LEU A 381 -25.40 -22.75 13.63
C LEU A 381 -23.91 -23.05 13.84
N GLU A 382 -23.49 -23.45 15.05
CA GLU A 382 -22.10 -23.82 15.33
C GLU A 382 -21.62 -24.98 14.42
N LEU A 383 -22.46 -26.00 14.25
CA LEU A 383 -22.20 -27.12 13.33
C LEU A 383 -22.18 -26.72 11.86
N ALA A 384 -22.88 -25.65 11.48
CA ALA A 384 -22.84 -25.12 10.11
C ALA A 384 -21.55 -24.34 9.85
N ALA A 385 -21.01 -23.67 10.87
CA ALA A 385 -19.82 -22.83 10.78
C ALA A 385 -18.51 -23.62 10.94
N ASP A 386 -18.51 -24.79 11.58
CA ASP A 386 -17.33 -25.62 11.78
C ASP A 386 -16.96 -26.42 10.52
N PRO A 387 -15.80 -26.17 9.87
CA PRO A 387 -15.37 -26.93 8.69
C PRO A 387 -15.23 -28.43 8.96
N ARG A 388 -14.89 -28.82 10.20
CA ARG A 388 -14.72 -30.22 10.60
C ARG A 388 -16.05 -30.96 10.68
N ALA A 389 -17.18 -30.25 10.80
CA ALA A 389 -18.52 -30.83 10.81
C ALA A 389 -19.13 -30.99 9.40
N LEU A 390 -18.41 -30.54 8.36
CA LEU A 390 -18.81 -30.58 6.95
C LEU A 390 -18.03 -31.63 6.14
N GLN A 391 -17.51 -32.70 6.78
CA GLN A 391 -16.54 -33.65 6.22
C GLN A 391 -16.99 -34.26 4.87
N THR A 392 -16.61 -33.60 3.78
CA THR A 392 -16.69 -34.14 2.42
C THR A 392 -15.52 -33.60 1.61
N GLU A 393 -14.91 -34.46 0.80
CA GLU A 393 -13.85 -34.09 -0.15
C GLU A 393 -14.37 -33.13 -1.24
N ASN A 394 -15.70 -33.06 -1.42
CA ASN A 394 -16.32 -32.20 -2.41
C ASN A 394 -16.78 -30.87 -1.79
N GLY A 395 -15.97 -29.82 -1.95
CA GLY A 395 -16.27 -28.48 -1.42
C GLY A 395 -17.63 -27.89 -1.85
N LYS A 396 -18.19 -28.28 -3.02
CA LYS A 396 -19.53 -27.84 -3.44
C LYS A 396 -20.63 -28.49 -2.58
N VAL A 397 -20.45 -29.75 -2.21
CA VAL A 397 -21.38 -30.48 -1.35
C VAL A 397 -21.28 -29.95 0.08
N ALA A 398 -20.07 -29.71 0.59
CA ALA A 398 -19.85 -29.07 1.89
C ALA A 398 -20.58 -27.73 1.99
N GLY A 399 -20.42 -26.86 0.98
CA GLY A 399 -21.07 -25.56 0.95
C GLY A 399 -22.60 -25.63 0.91
N ARG A 400 -23.17 -26.59 0.16
CA ARG A 400 -24.63 -26.81 0.14
C ARG A 400 -25.13 -27.31 1.49
N TYR A 401 -24.41 -28.23 2.12
CA TYR A 401 -24.78 -28.79 3.42
C TYR A 401 -24.72 -27.75 4.54
N ALA A 402 -23.67 -26.93 4.56
CA ALA A 402 -23.57 -25.77 5.45
C ALA A 402 -24.75 -24.81 5.28
N ARG A 403 -25.12 -24.50 4.03
CA ARG A 403 -26.27 -23.64 3.73
C ARG A 403 -27.59 -24.21 4.29
N LEU A 404 -27.85 -25.51 4.11
CA LEU A 404 -29.06 -26.13 4.66
C LEU A 404 -29.11 -26.06 6.18
N ARG A 405 -27.99 -26.33 6.87
CA ARG A 405 -27.90 -26.17 8.32
C ARG A 405 -28.15 -24.73 8.77
N LEU A 406 -27.67 -23.74 8.02
CA LEU A 406 -27.95 -22.32 8.29
C LEU A 406 -29.44 -22.00 8.13
N GLU A 407 -30.09 -22.51 7.07
CA GLU A 407 -31.53 -22.34 6.86
C GLU A 407 -32.34 -22.99 8.00
N ASP A 408 -31.93 -24.17 8.47
CA ASP A 408 -32.58 -24.86 9.58
C ASP A 408 -32.37 -24.15 10.94
N ALA A 409 -31.14 -23.68 11.21
CA ALA A 409 -30.84 -22.88 12.39
C ALA A 409 -31.66 -21.58 12.40
N TYR A 410 -31.76 -20.90 11.25
CA TYR A 410 -32.54 -19.68 11.10
C TYR A 410 -34.02 -19.90 11.40
N ARG A 411 -34.65 -20.91 10.76
CA ARG A 411 -36.07 -21.25 11.02
C ARG A 411 -36.30 -21.61 12.49
N THR A 412 -35.41 -22.41 13.06
CA THR A 412 -35.51 -22.82 14.47
C THR A 412 -35.40 -21.63 15.42
N ALA A 413 -34.55 -20.65 15.11
CA ALA A 413 -34.45 -19.41 15.89
C ALA A 413 -35.71 -18.56 15.79
N LEU A 414 -36.32 -18.43 14.60
CA LEU A 414 -37.59 -17.71 14.43
C LEU A 414 -38.76 -18.41 15.18
N GLU A 415 -38.80 -19.74 15.21
CA GLU A 415 -39.75 -20.50 16.02
C GLU A 415 -39.55 -20.22 17.52
N ALA A 416 -38.29 -20.23 17.98
CA ALA A 416 -37.94 -19.90 19.36
C ALA A 416 -38.37 -18.47 19.74
N GLU A 417 -38.17 -17.50 18.84
CA GLU A 417 -38.62 -16.11 19.03
C GLU A 417 -40.14 -16.02 19.11
N ALA A 418 -40.87 -16.73 18.24
CA ALA A 418 -42.34 -16.78 18.28
C ALA A 418 -42.89 -17.40 19.59
N LEU A 419 -42.13 -18.32 20.19
CA LEU A 419 -42.43 -18.92 21.50
C LEU A 419 -41.98 -18.03 22.69
N GLY A 420 -41.38 -16.87 22.42
CA GLY A 420 -41.03 -15.87 23.44
C GLY A 420 -39.60 -15.93 23.97
N ALA A 421 -38.69 -16.66 23.33
CA ALA A 421 -37.28 -16.59 23.70
C ALA A 421 -36.68 -15.23 23.32
N THR A 422 -35.85 -14.68 24.20
CA THR A 422 -35.26 -13.34 24.09
C THR A 422 -33.78 -13.36 24.52
N GLY A 423 -33.10 -12.22 24.36
CA GLY A 423 -31.71 -12.02 24.78
C GLY A 423 -30.73 -12.07 23.62
N TRP A 424 -29.46 -11.74 23.90
CA TRP A 424 -28.43 -11.55 22.87
C TRP A 424 -28.22 -12.78 21.99
N ARG A 425 -28.38 -14.00 22.52
CA ARG A 425 -28.20 -15.26 21.76
C ARG A 425 -29.24 -15.39 20.65
N MET A 426 -30.47 -14.94 20.89
CA MET A 426 -31.53 -14.94 19.87
C MET A 426 -31.13 -14.05 18.69
N ASP A 427 -30.81 -12.80 19.01
CA ASP A 427 -30.40 -11.80 18.03
C ASP A 427 -29.12 -12.23 17.28
N ALA A 428 -28.15 -12.81 18.00
CA ALA A 428 -26.91 -13.33 17.41
C ALA A 428 -27.15 -14.47 16.41
N VAL A 429 -27.96 -15.47 16.74
CA VAL A 429 -28.22 -16.61 15.84
C VAL A 429 -28.95 -16.15 14.59
N ILE A 430 -30.01 -15.34 14.74
CA ILE A 430 -30.74 -14.79 13.59
C ILE A 430 -29.80 -13.95 12.73
N GLY A 431 -29.05 -13.04 13.34
CA GLY A 431 -28.13 -12.14 12.65
C GLY A 431 -27.03 -12.88 11.86
N LEU A 432 -26.38 -13.85 12.49
CA LEU A 432 -25.33 -14.66 11.85
C LEU A 432 -25.89 -15.54 10.73
N CYS A 433 -27.03 -16.19 10.94
CA CYS A 433 -27.66 -17.00 9.89
C CYS A 433 -28.06 -16.13 8.69
N SER A 434 -28.71 -15.00 8.91
CA SER A 434 -29.08 -14.06 7.84
C SER A 434 -27.85 -13.58 7.06
N TYR A 435 -26.75 -13.26 7.75
CA TYR A 435 -25.51 -12.87 7.09
C TYR A 435 -24.97 -13.95 6.16
N TYR A 436 -24.84 -15.19 6.63
CA TYR A 436 -24.34 -16.29 5.81
C TYR A 436 -25.30 -16.68 4.67
N LEU A 437 -26.60 -16.40 4.82
CA LEU A 437 -27.61 -16.61 3.78
C LEU A 437 -27.71 -15.45 2.78
N GLY A 438 -27.04 -14.32 3.05
CA GLY A 438 -26.98 -13.15 2.19
C GLY A 438 -28.06 -12.09 2.44
N ASP A 439 -28.82 -12.20 3.53
CA ASP A 439 -29.82 -11.23 3.96
C ASP A 439 -29.20 -10.22 4.94
N LEU A 440 -28.55 -9.19 4.38
CA LEU A 440 -27.85 -8.17 5.17
C LEU A 440 -28.82 -7.21 5.90
N ASP A 441 -30.01 -7.00 5.36
CA ASP A 441 -31.03 -6.11 5.93
C ASP A 441 -31.56 -6.65 7.26
N THR A 442 -31.70 -7.97 7.38
CA THR A 442 -32.01 -8.62 8.66
C THR A 442 -30.77 -8.80 9.54
N ALA A 443 -29.62 -9.16 8.95
CA ALA A 443 -28.42 -9.51 9.70
C ALA A 443 -27.92 -8.35 10.57
N TYR A 444 -27.80 -7.16 9.99
CA TYR A 444 -27.14 -6.02 10.61
C TYR A 444 -27.88 -5.45 11.82
N PRO A 445 -29.21 -5.18 11.78
CA PRO A 445 -29.94 -4.74 12.97
C PRO A 445 -29.91 -5.77 14.10
N ARG A 446 -29.96 -7.06 13.78
CA ARG A 446 -29.90 -8.15 14.77
C ARG A 446 -28.54 -8.23 15.44
N VAL A 447 -27.46 -8.15 14.66
CA VAL A 447 -26.09 -8.12 15.19
C VAL A 447 -25.88 -6.91 16.11
N GLU A 448 -26.33 -5.71 15.71
CA GLU A 448 -26.24 -4.51 16.54
C GLU A 448 -27.02 -4.67 17.86
N ALA A 449 -28.25 -5.22 17.82
CA ALA A 449 -29.05 -5.49 19.01
C ALA A 449 -28.43 -6.54 19.94
N ALA A 450 -27.70 -7.52 19.38
CA ALA A 450 -27.01 -8.55 20.14
C ALA A 450 -25.79 -7.99 20.88
N VAL A 451 -24.88 -7.28 20.17
CA VAL A 451 -23.58 -6.82 20.70
C VAL A 451 -23.73 -6.04 22.01
N ALA A 452 -24.69 -5.11 22.08
CA ALA A 452 -24.95 -4.29 23.26
C ALA A 452 -25.30 -5.08 24.53
N LYS A 453 -25.67 -6.36 24.39
CA LYS A 453 -26.18 -7.23 25.46
C LYS A 453 -25.30 -8.44 25.72
N ILE A 454 -24.18 -8.59 25.00
CA ILE A 454 -23.24 -9.69 25.23
C ILE A 454 -22.46 -9.40 26.52
N PRO A 455 -22.50 -10.28 27.54
CA PRO A 455 -21.71 -10.10 28.75
C PRO A 455 -20.21 -10.09 28.47
N SER A 456 -19.47 -9.18 29.11
CA SER A 456 -18.00 -9.23 29.12
C SER A 456 -17.53 -10.54 29.77
N GLY A 457 -16.58 -11.22 29.13
CA GLY A 457 -16.13 -12.56 29.54
C GLY A 457 -16.86 -13.74 28.88
N ASN A 458 -17.80 -13.50 27.97
CA ASN A 458 -18.43 -14.58 27.21
C ASN A 458 -17.43 -15.25 26.25
N LEU A 459 -17.27 -16.57 26.36
CA LEU A 459 -16.34 -17.36 25.55
C LEU A 459 -17.02 -18.13 24.39
N GLU A 460 -18.32 -17.95 24.15
CA GLU A 460 -19.02 -18.65 23.08
C GLU A 460 -18.56 -18.15 21.71
N TRP A 461 -18.40 -19.08 20.76
CA TRP A 461 -18.05 -18.74 19.39
C TRP A 461 -19.06 -17.76 18.76
N SER A 462 -20.35 -17.95 19.03
CA SER A 462 -21.42 -17.09 18.51
C SER A 462 -21.29 -15.63 18.98
N ALA A 463 -20.87 -15.39 20.21
CA ALA A 463 -20.61 -14.04 20.73
C ALA A 463 -19.50 -13.35 19.93
N ILE A 464 -18.38 -14.04 19.72
CA ILE A 464 -17.21 -13.50 19.02
C ILE A 464 -17.45 -13.34 17.53
N ALA A 465 -18.17 -14.28 16.91
CA ALA A 465 -18.62 -14.14 15.53
C ALA A 465 -19.54 -12.93 15.35
N THR A 466 -20.42 -12.66 16.33
CA THR A 466 -21.31 -11.49 16.33
C THR A 466 -20.52 -10.18 16.46
N ILE A 467 -19.56 -10.09 17.39
CA ILE A 467 -18.69 -8.90 17.54
C ILE A 467 -17.85 -8.67 16.28
N ALA A 468 -17.31 -9.74 15.67
CA ALA A 468 -16.56 -9.65 14.41
C ALA A 468 -17.42 -9.14 13.25
N LEU A 469 -18.65 -9.64 13.12
CA LEU A 469 -19.59 -9.19 12.10
C LEU A 469 -20.02 -7.73 12.33
N PHE A 470 -20.22 -7.31 13.57
CA PHE A 470 -20.50 -5.92 13.93
C PHE A 470 -19.35 -4.98 13.52
N ALA A 471 -18.10 -5.34 13.83
CA ALA A 471 -16.92 -4.58 13.42
C ALA A 471 -16.83 -4.47 11.89
N GLN A 472 -17.03 -5.60 11.18
CA GLN A 472 -17.00 -5.64 9.72
C GLN A 472 -18.11 -4.77 9.10
N GLN A 473 -19.32 -4.83 9.64
CA GLN A 473 -20.45 -4.02 9.18
C GLN A 473 -20.13 -2.53 9.30
N ARG A 474 -19.65 -2.07 10.46
CA ARG A 474 -19.31 -0.66 10.67
C ARG A 474 -18.15 -0.22 9.78
N GLN A 475 -17.12 -1.05 9.61
CA GLN A 475 -16.03 -0.82 8.66
C GLN A 475 -16.54 -0.66 7.21
N GLN A 476 -17.47 -1.53 6.80
CA GLN A 476 -18.06 -1.48 5.46
C GLN A 476 -18.92 -0.22 5.28
N ALA A 477 -19.71 0.16 6.29
CA ALA A 477 -20.52 1.37 6.27
C ALA A 477 -19.66 2.63 6.12
N ILE A 478 -18.56 2.73 6.89
CA ILE A 478 -17.58 3.83 6.75
C ILE A 478 -16.95 3.81 5.36
N THR A 479 -16.56 2.63 4.85
CA THR A 479 -15.97 2.51 3.52
C THR A 479 -16.92 2.96 2.41
N ILE A 480 -18.20 2.59 2.50
CA ILE A 480 -19.24 3.02 1.55
C ILE A 480 -19.41 4.54 1.61
N ALA A 481 -19.51 5.12 2.80
CA ALA A 481 -19.63 6.57 2.98
C ALA A 481 -18.42 7.31 2.38
N LEU A 482 -17.19 6.85 2.68
CA LEU A 482 -15.96 7.43 2.12
C LEU A 482 -15.92 7.36 0.58
N ASN A 483 -16.29 6.22 0.00
CA ASN A 483 -16.30 6.07 -1.45
C ASN A 483 -17.35 6.98 -2.12
N LYS A 484 -18.47 7.26 -1.42
CA LYS A 484 -19.53 8.16 -1.87
C LYS A 484 -19.29 9.63 -1.50
N LYS A 485 -18.21 9.93 -0.76
CA LYS A 485 -17.96 11.25 -0.15
C LYS A 485 -19.15 11.72 0.71
N GLU A 486 -19.77 10.78 1.42
CA GLU A 486 -20.87 11.02 2.34
C GLU A 486 -20.36 11.08 3.77
N ASP A 487 -21.06 11.86 4.59
CA ASP A 487 -20.83 11.93 6.01
C ASP A 487 -21.19 10.61 6.70
N TRP A 488 -20.37 10.21 7.67
CA TRP A 488 -20.61 9.06 8.54
C TRP A 488 -20.50 9.43 10.03
N PRO A 489 -21.31 8.82 10.93
CA PRO A 489 -21.26 9.07 12.36
C PRO A 489 -19.93 8.66 12.99
N GLY A 490 -19.26 9.57 13.72
CA GLY A 490 -17.98 9.28 14.39
C GLY A 490 -18.03 8.04 15.30
N LYS A 491 -19.20 7.79 15.94
CA LYS A 491 -19.46 6.59 16.75
C LYS A 491 -19.21 5.27 16.03
N TRP A 492 -19.35 5.23 14.70
CA TRP A 492 -19.07 4.00 13.94
C TRP A 492 -17.60 3.62 14.04
N LEU A 493 -16.67 4.59 14.04
CA LEU A 493 -15.25 4.28 14.19
C LEU A 493 -14.95 3.86 15.64
N THR A 494 -15.60 4.51 16.60
CA THR A 494 -15.50 4.15 18.01
C THR A 494 -15.91 2.69 18.25
N ASP A 495 -17.06 2.30 17.70
CA ASP A 495 -17.60 0.93 17.74
C ASP A 495 -16.64 -0.08 17.09
N VAL A 496 -16.09 0.24 15.91
CA VAL A 496 -15.12 -0.64 15.21
C VAL A 496 -13.86 -0.84 16.04
N ASN A 497 -13.30 0.25 16.58
CA ASN A 497 -12.08 0.20 17.37
C ASN A 497 -12.29 -0.63 18.65
N ALA A 498 -13.40 -0.41 19.36
CA ALA A 498 -13.73 -1.19 20.56
C ALA A 498 -13.96 -2.67 20.24
N ALA A 499 -14.72 -2.98 19.19
CA ALA A 499 -14.98 -4.37 18.77
C ALA A 499 -13.69 -5.10 18.41
N TYR A 500 -12.80 -4.48 17.63
CA TYR A 500 -11.51 -5.09 17.29
C TYR A 500 -10.55 -5.16 18.48
N ALA A 501 -10.59 -4.22 19.43
CA ALA A 501 -9.81 -4.33 20.66
C ALA A 501 -10.24 -5.54 21.50
N VAL A 502 -11.55 -5.82 21.60
CA VAL A 502 -12.07 -7.05 22.22
C VAL A 502 -11.56 -8.29 21.47
N LEU A 503 -11.69 -8.31 20.14
CA LEU A 503 -11.22 -9.43 19.32
C LEU A 503 -9.71 -9.65 19.43
N ALA A 504 -8.91 -8.60 19.57
CA ALA A 504 -7.46 -8.69 19.70
C ALA A 504 -7.01 -9.33 21.03
N HIS A 505 -7.85 -9.34 22.07
CA HIS A 505 -7.53 -9.92 23.38
C HIS A 505 -8.32 -11.19 23.72
N HIS A 506 -9.47 -11.41 23.08
CA HIS A 506 -10.32 -12.56 23.35
C HIS A 506 -9.70 -13.88 22.85
N PRO A 507 -9.76 -15.02 23.57
CA PRO A 507 -9.14 -16.28 23.17
C PRO A 507 -9.48 -16.80 21.77
N LEU A 508 -10.72 -16.59 21.30
CA LEU A 508 -11.18 -16.92 19.93
C LEU A 508 -10.84 -15.86 18.87
N GLY A 509 -10.23 -14.75 19.27
CA GLY A 509 -9.64 -13.77 18.39
C GLY A 509 -8.51 -14.37 17.55
N ARG A 510 -8.36 -13.86 16.32
CA ARG A 510 -7.36 -14.34 15.35
C ARG A 510 -6.51 -13.18 14.86
N ASP A 511 -5.32 -13.50 14.36
CA ASP A 511 -4.42 -12.55 13.72
C ASP A 511 -5.09 -11.84 12.53
N GLU A 512 -6.03 -12.48 11.84
CA GLU A 512 -6.80 -11.86 10.76
C GLU A 512 -7.67 -10.69 11.24
N HIS A 513 -8.18 -10.72 12.48
CA HIS A 513 -8.93 -9.60 13.06
C HIS A 513 -8.02 -8.41 13.31
N VAL A 514 -6.83 -8.66 13.88
CA VAL A 514 -5.79 -7.65 14.07
C VAL A 514 -5.38 -7.06 12.73
N ALA A 515 -5.09 -7.90 11.73
CA ALA A 515 -4.70 -7.45 10.39
C ALA A 515 -5.81 -6.66 9.68
N SER A 516 -7.09 -7.00 9.90
CA SER A 516 -8.22 -6.22 9.39
C SER A 516 -8.28 -4.84 10.04
N HIS A 517 -8.16 -4.79 11.36
CA HIS A 517 -8.18 -3.54 12.12
C HIS A 517 -7.01 -2.63 11.73
N PHE A 518 -5.79 -3.17 11.69
CA PHE A 518 -4.59 -2.47 11.24
C PHE A 518 -4.79 -1.84 9.85
N ARG A 519 -5.19 -2.64 8.85
CA ARG A 519 -5.40 -2.14 7.48
C ARG A 519 -6.49 -1.07 7.41
N PHE A 520 -7.57 -1.24 8.17
CA PHE A 520 -8.63 -0.26 8.24
C PHE A 520 -8.14 1.09 8.78
N LEU A 521 -7.44 1.08 9.91
CA LEU A 521 -6.86 2.27 10.51
C LEU A 521 -5.80 2.93 9.62
N MET A 522 -4.94 2.13 8.98
CA MET A 522 -3.97 2.64 8.00
C MET A 522 -4.65 3.36 6.84
N ARG A 523 -5.73 2.79 6.28
CA ARG A 523 -6.51 3.41 5.21
C ARG A 523 -7.15 4.73 5.65
N LEU A 524 -7.58 4.82 6.91
CA LEU A 524 -8.14 6.05 7.49
C LEU A 524 -7.08 7.11 7.82
N GLY A 525 -5.79 6.77 7.79
CA GLY A 525 -4.70 7.65 8.20
C GLY A 525 -4.44 7.68 9.71
N ALA A 526 -5.05 6.78 10.49
CA ALA A 526 -4.88 6.66 11.94
C ALA A 526 -3.57 5.92 12.31
N PHE A 527 -2.45 6.35 11.75
CA PHE A 527 -1.18 5.60 11.77
C PHE A 527 -0.75 5.23 13.20
N GLY A 528 -0.74 6.17 14.15
CA GLY A 528 -0.32 5.90 15.52
C GLY A 528 -1.16 4.83 16.23
N ARG A 529 -2.48 4.78 16.02
CA ARG A 529 -3.34 3.72 16.58
C ARG A 529 -3.15 2.40 15.83
N ALA A 530 -3.01 2.44 14.51
CA ALA A 530 -2.74 1.25 13.71
C ALA A 530 -1.45 0.55 14.17
N GLU A 531 -0.38 1.31 14.39
CA GLU A 531 0.91 0.77 14.83
C GLU A 531 0.82 0.07 16.19
N ARG A 532 0.11 0.66 17.16
CA ARG A 532 -0.13 0.01 18.47
C ARG A 532 -0.90 -1.30 18.32
N VAL A 533 -1.95 -1.32 17.49
CA VAL A 533 -2.72 -2.54 17.20
C VAL A 533 -1.83 -3.63 16.60
N LEU A 534 -0.89 -3.26 15.73
CA LEU A 534 0.05 -4.19 15.14
C LEU A 534 1.05 -4.74 16.18
N ASP A 535 1.58 -3.89 17.06
CA ASP A 535 2.51 -4.29 18.12
C ASP A 535 1.86 -5.24 19.12
N GLU A 536 0.67 -4.88 19.63
CA GLU A 536 -0.15 -5.74 20.51
C GLU A 536 -0.48 -7.07 19.81
N GLY A 537 -0.80 -7.01 18.52
CA GLY A 537 -1.07 -8.18 17.69
C GLY A 537 0.11 -9.12 17.53
N LEU A 538 1.32 -8.60 17.29
CA LEU A 538 2.54 -9.38 17.16
C LEU A 538 2.97 -9.99 18.49
N GLN A 539 2.74 -9.30 19.60
CA GLN A 539 2.95 -9.87 20.93
C GLN A 539 2.08 -11.11 21.16
N ARG A 540 0.83 -11.08 20.70
CA ARG A 540 -0.11 -12.19 20.83
C ARG A 540 0.09 -13.29 19.78
N PHE A 541 0.39 -12.92 18.54
CA PHE A 541 0.52 -13.81 17.39
C PHE A 541 1.91 -13.68 16.76
N PRO A 542 2.98 -14.06 17.49
CA PRO A 542 4.36 -13.88 17.03
C PRO A 542 4.70 -14.68 15.76
N ASP A 543 3.92 -15.71 15.46
CA ASP A 543 4.11 -16.55 14.26
C ASP A 543 3.24 -16.10 13.07
N SER A 544 2.51 -14.98 13.18
CA SER A 544 1.63 -14.53 12.11
C SER A 544 2.40 -13.97 10.92
N TRP A 545 2.34 -14.69 9.80
CA TRP A 545 2.86 -14.23 8.51
C TRP A 545 2.28 -12.89 8.08
N VAL A 546 0.96 -12.70 8.26
CA VAL A 546 0.26 -11.50 7.83
C VAL A 546 0.69 -10.29 8.66
N LEU A 547 0.80 -10.43 9.99
CA LEU A 547 1.24 -9.34 10.86
C LEU A 547 2.70 -8.98 10.62
N HIS A 548 3.59 -9.97 10.42
CA HIS A 548 4.97 -9.67 10.03
C HIS A 548 5.05 -9.00 8.65
N GLY A 549 4.15 -9.30 7.71
CA GLY A 549 4.00 -8.54 6.46
C GLY A 549 3.71 -7.07 6.69
N HIS A 550 2.78 -6.77 7.61
CA HIS A 550 2.48 -5.40 8.03
C HIS A 550 3.64 -4.73 8.78
N LEU A 551 4.36 -5.47 9.63
CA LEU A 551 5.54 -4.99 10.34
C LEU A 551 6.63 -4.51 9.38
N ARG A 552 6.97 -5.34 8.39
CA ARG A 552 7.97 -4.97 7.37
C ARG A 552 7.55 -3.73 6.60
N GLY A 553 6.28 -3.66 6.18
CA GLY A 553 5.74 -2.48 5.51
C GLY A 553 5.85 -1.21 6.36
N ARG A 554 5.49 -1.31 7.66
CA ARG A 554 5.63 -0.22 8.63
C ARG A 554 7.08 0.22 8.79
N ILE A 555 8.00 -0.71 9.01
CA ILE A 555 9.42 -0.39 9.24
C ILE A 555 10.03 0.23 7.99
N LEU A 556 9.77 -0.32 6.80
CA LEU A 556 10.24 0.28 5.55
C LEU A 556 9.75 1.72 5.41
N TRP A 557 8.46 1.96 5.66
CA TRP A 557 7.90 3.30 5.60
C TRP A 557 8.44 4.23 6.69
N ARG A 558 8.69 3.74 7.90
CA ARG A 558 9.14 4.58 9.02
C ARG A 558 10.64 4.80 9.01
N ASP A 559 11.44 3.75 8.87
CA ASP A 559 12.88 3.72 9.15
C ASP A 559 13.72 3.43 7.89
N GLY A 560 13.08 3.08 6.77
CA GLY A 560 13.76 2.73 5.54
C GLY A 560 14.29 1.30 5.52
N VAL A 561 15.13 1.00 4.54
CA VAL A 561 15.68 -0.34 4.34
C VAL A 561 16.71 -0.69 5.41
N GLU A 562 17.49 0.29 5.86
CA GLU A 562 18.50 0.14 6.90
C GLU A 562 17.86 -0.19 8.26
N GLY A 563 16.69 0.39 8.55
CA GLY A 563 15.94 0.09 9.78
C GLY A 563 15.27 -1.30 9.78
N LEU A 564 15.04 -1.89 8.60
CA LEU A 564 14.33 -3.16 8.47
C LEU A 564 15.08 -4.31 9.14
N GLU A 565 16.35 -4.50 8.80
CA GLU A 565 17.13 -5.59 9.38
C GLU A 565 17.46 -5.32 10.86
N ALA A 566 17.81 -4.08 11.20
CA ALA A 566 18.09 -3.68 12.58
C ALA A 566 16.92 -3.94 13.54
N ALA A 567 15.68 -3.70 13.09
CA ALA A 567 14.50 -3.99 13.89
C ALA A 567 14.34 -5.49 14.19
N TYR A 568 14.57 -6.36 13.20
CA TYR A 568 14.48 -7.81 13.41
C TYR A 568 15.63 -8.36 14.25
N GLU A 569 16.85 -7.82 14.12
CA GLU A 569 17.96 -8.16 15.01
C GLU A 569 17.64 -7.79 16.45
N SER A 570 17.13 -6.57 16.69
CA SER A 570 16.73 -6.15 18.03
C SER A 570 15.65 -7.05 18.64
N MET A 571 14.68 -7.52 17.83
CA MET A 571 13.68 -8.48 18.30
C MET A 571 14.29 -9.86 18.62
N LEU A 572 15.31 -10.29 17.86
CA LEU A 572 16.02 -11.55 18.08
C LEU A 572 16.90 -11.55 19.33
N GLU A 573 17.34 -10.37 19.78
CA GLU A 573 18.09 -10.18 21.02
C GLU A 573 17.21 -10.23 22.27
N GLY A 574 15.88 -10.17 22.13
CA GLY A 574 14.95 -10.26 23.26
C GLY A 574 14.99 -11.64 23.94
N GLU A 575 14.88 -11.65 25.28
CA GLU A 575 14.94 -12.88 26.10
C GLU A 575 13.88 -13.92 25.70
N ASP A 576 12.69 -13.46 25.29
CA ASP A 576 11.56 -14.28 24.88
C ASP A 576 11.35 -14.28 23.34
N ALA A 577 12.43 -14.13 22.57
CA ALA A 577 12.35 -14.14 21.11
C ALA A 577 11.66 -15.43 20.58
N PRO A 578 10.55 -15.33 19.83
CA PRO A 578 9.83 -16.49 19.32
C PRO A 578 10.73 -17.39 18.44
N PRO A 579 10.61 -18.74 18.52
CA PRO A 579 11.48 -19.63 17.76
C PRO A 579 11.48 -19.39 16.25
N ASN A 580 10.34 -18.98 15.68
CA ASN A 580 10.21 -18.66 14.25
C ASN A 580 10.65 -17.26 13.87
N LEU A 581 10.94 -16.37 14.84
CA LEU A 581 11.31 -14.98 14.56
C LEU A 581 12.52 -14.90 13.63
N ARG A 582 13.48 -15.82 13.77
CA ARG A 582 14.68 -15.87 12.93
C ARG A 582 14.36 -16.17 11.47
N TRP A 583 13.31 -16.93 11.21
CA TRP A 583 12.82 -17.15 9.85
C TRP A 583 12.27 -15.86 9.24
N PHE A 584 11.53 -15.07 10.03
CA PHE A 584 11.03 -13.76 9.58
C PHE A 584 12.15 -12.74 9.36
N ALA A 585 13.21 -12.77 10.17
CA ALA A 585 14.41 -11.97 9.95
C ALA A 585 15.07 -12.30 8.60
N GLY A 586 15.20 -13.59 8.26
CA GLY A 586 15.72 -14.00 6.95
C GLY A 586 14.88 -13.47 5.78
N TYR A 587 13.55 -13.48 5.93
CA TYR A 587 12.67 -12.91 4.91
C TYR A 587 12.77 -11.37 4.85
N ALA A 588 12.95 -10.70 5.99
CA ALA A 588 13.19 -9.25 6.04
C ALA A 588 14.48 -8.86 5.31
N SER A 589 15.55 -9.66 5.43
CA SER A 589 16.79 -9.45 4.67
C SER A 589 16.62 -9.65 3.16
N ILE A 590 15.77 -10.57 2.69
CA ILE A 590 15.40 -10.66 1.25
C ILE A 590 14.73 -9.36 0.79
N VAL A 591 13.74 -8.88 1.56
CA VAL A 591 13.04 -7.63 1.24
C VAL A 591 14.01 -6.44 1.24
N ALA A 592 14.99 -6.42 2.14
CA ALA A 592 16.04 -5.41 2.15
C ALA A 592 16.91 -5.49 0.89
N ALA A 593 17.34 -6.69 0.49
CA ALA A 593 18.11 -6.90 -0.72
C ALA A 593 17.38 -6.40 -1.97
N GLU A 594 16.09 -6.71 -2.11
CA GLU A 594 15.26 -6.23 -3.23
C GLU A 594 15.13 -4.70 -3.26
N ASN A 595 15.00 -4.05 -2.10
CA ASN A 595 14.99 -2.59 -2.02
C ASN A 595 16.34 -1.99 -2.43
N HIS A 596 17.46 -2.57 -1.99
CA HIS A 596 18.79 -2.15 -2.43
C HIS A 596 18.98 -2.33 -3.94
N ARG A 597 18.44 -3.40 -4.54
CA ARG A 597 18.43 -3.57 -6.01
C ARG A 597 17.66 -2.46 -6.72
N ARG A 598 16.46 -2.11 -6.25
CA ARG A 598 15.68 -0.97 -6.81
C ARG A 598 16.43 0.36 -6.73
N GLN A 599 17.29 0.52 -5.71
CA GLN A 599 18.12 1.71 -5.52
C GLN A 599 19.45 1.67 -6.28
N GLY A 600 19.71 0.63 -7.09
CA GLY A 600 21.00 0.49 -7.81
C GLY A 600 22.20 0.24 -6.88
N LYS A 601 21.99 -0.38 -5.71
CA LYS A 601 23.03 -0.69 -4.71
C LYS A 601 23.36 -2.20 -4.67
N PRO A 602 24.02 -2.77 -5.69
CA PRO A 602 24.23 -4.22 -5.81
C PRO A 602 25.03 -4.81 -4.65
N GLY A 603 26.08 -4.12 -4.17
CA GLY A 603 26.87 -4.60 -3.03
C GLY A 603 26.07 -4.73 -1.73
N ALA A 604 25.21 -3.74 -1.44
CA ALA A 604 24.31 -3.80 -0.28
C ALA A 604 23.26 -4.90 -0.44
N ALA A 605 22.77 -5.11 -1.66
CA ALA A 605 21.83 -6.19 -1.96
C ALA A 605 22.44 -7.59 -1.74
N ILE A 606 23.66 -7.83 -2.23
CA ILE A 606 24.38 -9.10 -1.99
C ILE A 606 24.56 -9.33 -0.48
N ALA A 607 25.02 -8.32 0.26
CA ALA A 607 25.22 -8.44 1.70
C ALA A 607 23.91 -8.78 2.46
N ALA A 608 22.78 -8.24 2.02
CA ALA A 608 21.47 -8.56 2.57
C ALA A 608 21.01 -9.99 2.22
N TYR A 609 21.24 -10.45 0.98
CA TYR A 609 20.97 -11.86 0.63
C TYR A 609 21.83 -12.85 1.45
N ASP A 610 23.11 -12.51 1.70
CA ASP A 610 23.98 -13.35 2.54
C ASP A 610 23.49 -13.43 3.99
N ARG A 611 23.01 -12.30 4.55
CA ARG A 611 22.34 -12.30 5.86
C ARG A 611 21.09 -13.17 5.85
N ALA A 612 20.25 -13.07 4.82
CA ALA A 612 19.07 -13.92 4.67
C ALA A 612 19.41 -15.42 4.74
N LEU A 613 20.43 -15.85 3.99
CA LEU A 613 20.91 -17.24 3.99
C LEU A 613 21.43 -17.68 5.37
N ALA A 614 22.14 -16.80 6.08
CA ALA A 614 22.60 -17.06 7.43
C ALA A 614 21.42 -17.20 8.43
N HIS A 615 20.40 -16.33 8.33
CA HIS A 615 19.19 -16.43 9.14
C HIS A 615 18.42 -17.73 8.90
N TYR A 616 18.23 -18.14 7.64
CA TYR A 616 17.55 -19.39 7.34
C TYR A 616 18.32 -20.60 7.84
N SER A 617 19.65 -20.63 7.67
CA SER A 617 20.48 -21.74 8.16
C SER A 617 20.38 -21.88 9.69
N ARG A 618 20.58 -20.80 10.44
CA ARG A 618 20.43 -20.78 11.91
C ARG A 618 18.98 -21.03 12.36
N GLY A 619 18.01 -20.56 11.59
CA GLY A 619 16.58 -20.78 11.85
C GLY A 619 16.20 -22.26 11.75
N ILE A 620 16.77 -22.99 10.79
CA ILE A 620 16.60 -24.44 10.64
C ILE A 620 17.22 -25.20 11.80
N GLU A 621 18.39 -24.77 12.28
CA GLU A 621 19.04 -25.37 13.45
C GLU A 621 18.20 -25.19 14.72
N HIS A 622 17.61 -24.00 14.91
CA HIS A 622 16.81 -23.68 16.08
C HIS A 622 15.38 -24.26 16.03
N ASN A 623 14.73 -24.22 14.86
CA ASN A 623 13.42 -24.81 14.62
C ASN A 623 13.39 -25.58 13.29
N PRO A 624 13.70 -26.89 13.31
CA PRO A 624 13.72 -27.73 12.11
C PRO A 624 12.40 -27.82 11.34
N VAL A 625 11.25 -27.53 11.98
CA VAL A 625 9.93 -27.51 11.33
C VAL A 625 9.90 -26.49 10.17
N THR A 626 10.69 -25.42 10.27
CA THR A 626 10.74 -24.37 9.25
C THR A 626 11.54 -24.75 8.00
N ARG A 627 12.29 -25.87 8.00
CA ARG A 627 13.24 -26.25 6.93
C ARG A 627 12.69 -26.14 5.52
N ASN A 628 11.55 -26.76 5.24
CA ASN A 628 10.99 -26.75 3.89
C ASN A 628 10.71 -25.33 3.38
N SER A 629 10.23 -24.44 4.27
CA SER A 629 9.96 -23.04 3.92
C SER A 629 11.24 -22.20 3.88
N ALA A 630 12.16 -22.40 4.82
CA ALA A 630 13.46 -21.74 4.85
C ALA A 630 14.29 -22.05 3.59
N ASP A 631 14.31 -23.30 3.15
CA ASP A 631 15.02 -23.73 1.94
C ASP A 631 14.42 -23.11 0.67
N HIS A 632 13.09 -22.97 0.63
CA HIS A 632 12.40 -22.27 -0.45
C HIS A 632 12.87 -20.81 -0.60
N TYR A 633 12.88 -20.04 0.49
CA TYR A 633 13.31 -18.65 0.43
C TYR A 633 14.83 -18.48 0.31
N ALA A 634 15.63 -19.40 0.85
CA ALA A 634 17.07 -19.44 0.62
C ALA A 634 17.40 -19.65 -0.88
N SER A 635 16.65 -20.51 -1.57
CA SER A 635 16.77 -20.69 -3.02
C SER A 635 16.45 -19.40 -3.79
N ILE A 636 15.42 -18.64 -3.37
CA ILE A 636 15.11 -17.33 -3.94
C ILE A 636 16.23 -16.31 -3.71
N ALA A 637 16.84 -16.28 -2.52
CA ALA A 637 17.98 -15.40 -2.23
C ALA A 637 19.20 -15.69 -3.13
N LEU A 638 19.50 -16.98 -3.37
CA LEU A 638 20.56 -17.39 -4.30
C LEU A 638 20.26 -16.96 -5.73
N ALA A 639 19.01 -17.10 -6.19
CA ALA A 639 18.60 -16.60 -7.50
C ALA A 639 18.72 -15.07 -7.62
N GLY A 640 18.43 -14.34 -6.54
CA GLY A 640 18.63 -12.89 -6.45
C GLY A 640 20.11 -12.49 -6.58
N ARG A 641 21.03 -13.23 -5.96
CA ARG A 641 22.48 -13.05 -6.15
C ARG A 641 22.90 -13.34 -7.58
N ALA A 642 22.47 -14.48 -8.14
CA ALA A 642 22.74 -14.85 -9.53
C ALA A 642 22.33 -13.74 -10.51
N ARG A 643 21.20 -13.09 -10.24
CA ARG A 643 20.69 -11.99 -11.06
C ARG A 643 21.60 -10.75 -11.00
N ILE A 644 22.11 -10.39 -9.83
CA ILE A 644 23.04 -9.27 -9.69
C ILE A 644 24.34 -9.56 -10.45
N SER A 645 24.89 -10.78 -10.31
CA SER A 645 26.12 -11.19 -11.00
C SER A 645 25.95 -11.19 -12.52
N LEU A 646 24.78 -11.63 -13.01
CA LEU A 646 24.41 -11.53 -14.42
C LEU A 646 24.36 -10.06 -14.91
N GLU A 647 23.78 -9.17 -14.11
CA GLU A 647 23.67 -7.73 -14.41
C GLU A 647 25.05 -7.04 -14.42
N SER A 648 26.01 -7.51 -13.61
CA SER A 648 27.41 -7.07 -13.61
C SER A 648 28.31 -7.80 -14.61
N ASN A 649 27.75 -8.66 -15.47
CA ASN A 649 28.47 -9.48 -16.45
C ASN A 649 29.50 -10.46 -15.83
N ASP A 650 29.32 -10.83 -14.56
CA ASP A 650 30.04 -11.93 -13.91
C ASP A 650 29.26 -13.23 -14.13
N LEU A 651 29.42 -13.80 -15.33
CA LEU A 651 28.61 -14.93 -15.78
C LEU A 651 28.95 -16.24 -15.08
N GLU A 652 30.18 -16.36 -14.54
CA GLU A 652 30.61 -17.56 -13.81
C GLU A 652 29.95 -17.60 -12.43
N ASP A 653 30.02 -16.52 -11.64
CA ASP A 653 29.32 -16.47 -10.36
C ASP A 653 27.80 -16.54 -10.58
N ALA A 654 27.26 -15.89 -11.61
CA ALA A 654 25.84 -16.02 -11.95
C ALA A 654 25.41 -17.49 -12.18
N LEU A 655 26.26 -18.28 -12.83
CA LEU A 655 26.03 -19.71 -13.06
C LEU A 655 26.10 -20.50 -11.75
N ASP A 656 27.11 -20.28 -10.93
CA ASP A 656 27.27 -21.04 -9.70
C ASP A 656 26.15 -20.74 -8.70
N GLN A 657 25.72 -19.47 -8.57
CA GLN A 657 24.59 -19.09 -7.72
C GLN A 657 23.26 -19.69 -8.21
N ILE A 658 23.02 -19.76 -9.53
CA ILE A 658 21.75 -20.32 -10.04
C ILE A 658 21.69 -21.84 -9.88
N LEU A 659 22.83 -22.53 -10.05
CA LEU A 659 22.92 -23.97 -9.79
C LEU A 659 22.69 -24.26 -8.30
N ALA A 660 23.28 -23.48 -7.40
CA ALA A 660 23.06 -23.59 -5.96
C ALA A 660 21.58 -23.33 -5.59
N SER A 661 20.91 -22.39 -6.26
CA SER A 661 19.48 -22.14 -6.08
C SER A 661 18.62 -23.38 -6.41
N PHE A 662 18.90 -24.04 -7.55
CA PHE A 662 18.19 -25.25 -7.97
C PHE A 662 18.48 -26.45 -7.06
N GLU A 663 19.74 -26.61 -6.62
CA GLU A 663 20.12 -27.66 -5.68
C GLU A 663 19.43 -27.48 -4.31
N ARG A 664 19.34 -26.24 -3.82
CA ARG A 664 18.76 -25.95 -2.50
C ARG A 664 17.28 -26.30 -2.42
N LYS A 665 16.49 -25.91 -3.42
CA LYS A 665 15.05 -26.18 -3.50
C LYS A 665 14.54 -26.12 -4.95
N PRO A 666 14.55 -27.24 -5.70
CA PRO A 666 14.17 -27.23 -7.11
C PRO A 666 12.71 -26.79 -7.33
N GLU A 667 11.81 -27.09 -6.39
CA GLU A 667 10.40 -26.69 -6.47
C GLU A 667 10.19 -25.17 -6.34
N ALA A 668 11.21 -24.42 -5.89
CA ALA A 668 11.18 -22.97 -5.83
C ALA A 668 11.62 -22.31 -7.14
N ALA A 669 12.10 -23.05 -8.15
CA ALA A 669 12.75 -22.49 -9.33
C ALA A 669 11.87 -21.50 -10.14
N ALA A 670 10.56 -21.73 -10.18
CA ALA A 670 9.59 -20.83 -10.84
C ALA A 670 8.97 -19.78 -9.90
N SER A 671 9.32 -19.83 -8.61
CA SER A 671 8.82 -18.88 -7.61
C SER A 671 9.40 -17.50 -7.88
N ARG A 672 8.61 -16.48 -7.59
CA ARG A 672 8.95 -15.09 -7.88
C ARG A 672 9.34 -14.37 -6.61
N ASP A 673 10.39 -13.58 -6.73
CA ASP A 673 10.78 -12.61 -5.72
C ASP A 673 9.84 -11.38 -5.75
N GLY A 674 10.06 -10.42 -4.84
CA GLY A 674 9.32 -9.16 -4.82
C GLY A 674 9.67 -8.21 -5.98
N LEU A 675 10.56 -8.60 -6.89
CA LEU A 675 10.87 -7.93 -8.15
C LEU A 675 10.25 -8.66 -9.35
N ASN A 676 9.39 -9.65 -9.10
CA ASN A 676 8.71 -10.46 -10.11
C ASN A 676 9.68 -11.28 -11.00
N LEU A 677 10.88 -11.56 -10.49
CA LEU A 677 11.91 -12.37 -11.13
C LEU A 677 11.92 -13.77 -10.52
N SER A 678 12.21 -14.78 -11.35
CA SER A 678 12.37 -16.17 -10.90
C SER A 678 13.77 -16.70 -11.22
N ALA A 679 14.15 -17.79 -10.57
CA ALA A 679 15.41 -18.48 -10.86
C ALA A 679 15.44 -18.96 -12.32
N VAL A 680 14.36 -19.57 -12.82
CA VAL A 680 14.26 -20.00 -14.23
C VAL A 680 14.34 -18.81 -15.20
N GLY A 681 13.68 -17.68 -14.87
CA GLY A 681 13.78 -16.46 -15.69
C GLY A 681 15.22 -15.94 -15.78
N THR A 682 15.93 -15.93 -14.65
CA THR A 682 17.35 -15.54 -14.58
C THR A 682 18.24 -16.53 -15.35
N ALA A 683 18.03 -17.83 -15.19
CA ALA A 683 18.74 -18.88 -15.91
C ALA A 683 18.61 -18.73 -17.44
N ARG A 684 17.42 -18.41 -17.96
CA ARG A 684 17.22 -18.17 -19.40
C ARG A 684 18.04 -17.01 -19.93
N MET A 685 18.05 -15.90 -19.18
CA MET A 685 18.83 -14.72 -19.56
C MET A 685 20.34 -15.00 -19.48
N LEU A 686 20.77 -15.71 -18.45
CA LEU A 686 22.16 -16.17 -18.31
C LEU A 686 22.56 -17.08 -19.47
N ARG A 687 21.74 -18.08 -19.81
CA ARG A 687 21.97 -18.98 -20.95
C ARG A 687 22.16 -18.21 -22.26
N ALA A 688 21.31 -17.22 -22.52
CA ALA A 688 21.42 -16.39 -23.72
C ALA A 688 22.75 -15.60 -23.75
N ARG A 689 23.18 -15.02 -22.62
CA ARG A 689 24.44 -14.30 -22.49
C ARG A 689 25.66 -15.21 -22.65
N LEU A 690 25.66 -16.38 -22.02
CA LEU A 690 26.72 -17.39 -22.16
C LEU A 690 26.87 -17.85 -23.62
N GLY A 691 25.76 -18.07 -24.32
CA GLY A 691 25.76 -18.40 -25.75
C GLY A 691 26.39 -17.30 -26.62
N GLN A 692 26.14 -16.02 -26.29
CA GLN A 692 26.75 -14.88 -26.99
C GLN A 692 28.26 -14.75 -26.73
N GLN A 693 28.73 -15.07 -25.51
CA GLN A 693 30.15 -15.04 -25.16
C GLN A 693 30.93 -16.28 -25.62
N GLY A 694 30.25 -17.30 -26.14
CA GLY A 694 30.91 -18.50 -26.67
C GLY A 694 31.50 -19.40 -25.59
N THR A 695 30.81 -19.57 -24.46
CA THR A 695 31.22 -20.44 -23.33
C THR A 695 30.40 -21.74 -23.28
N PRO A 696 30.59 -22.69 -24.23
CA PRO A 696 29.70 -23.85 -24.40
C PRO A 696 29.62 -24.76 -23.17
N GLY A 697 30.74 -24.95 -22.44
CA GLY A 697 30.73 -25.78 -21.23
C GLY A 697 29.84 -25.21 -20.11
N MET A 698 29.71 -23.89 -20.01
CA MET A 698 28.81 -23.24 -19.05
C MET A 698 27.34 -23.37 -19.48
N VAL A 699 27.07 -23.27 -20.79
CA VAL A 699 25.73 -23.52 -21.34
C VAL A 699 25.29 -24.96 -21.10
N GLU A 700 26.16 -25.95 -21.35
CA GLU A 700 25.88 -27.36 -21.11
C GLU A 700 25.59 -27.66 -19.64
N ARG A 701 26.38 -27.09 -18.71
CA ARG A 701 26.14 -27.19 -17.27
C ARG A 701 24.76 -26.65 -16.88
N LEU A 702 24.39 -25.48 -17.40
CA LEU A 702 23.09 -24.86 -17.11
C LEU A 702 21.92 -25.64 -17.72
N ASP A 703 22.06 -26.09 -18.96
CA ASP A 703 21.05 -26.89 -19.65
C ASP A 703 20.83 -28.22 -18.94
N HIS A 704 21.90 -28.87 -18.48
CA HIS A 704 21.79 -30.07 -17.66
C HIS A 704 20.95 -29.82 -16.40
N ALA A 705 21.24 -28.76 -15.64
CA ALA A 705 20.48 -28.44 -14.44
C ALA A 705 19.00 -28.13 -14.73
N LEU A 706 18.70 -27.40 -15.81
CA LEU A 706 17.32 -27.10 -16.22
C LEU A 706 16.54 -28.37 -16.58
N THR A 707 17.18 -29.40 -17.16
CA THR A 707 16.51 -30.67 -17.48
C THR A 707 16.13 -31.50 -16.24
N GLN A 708 16.73 -31.23 -15.08
CA GLN A 708 16.42 -31.92 -13.83
C GLN A 708 15.22 -31.30 -13.10
N LEU A 709 14.76 -30.11 -13.50
CA LEU A 709 13.59 -29.47 -12.92
C LEU A 709 12.30 -30.07 -13.49
N ASP A 710 11.21 -29.98 -12.73
CA ASP A 710 9.87 -30.29 -13.25
C ASP A 710 9.58 -29.39 -14.47
N PRO A 711 9.25 -29.96 -15.65
CA PRO A 711 8.93 -29.19 -16.84
C PRO A 711 7.85 -28.13 -16.64
N ALA A 712 6.91 -28.32 -15.70
CA ALA A 712 5.90 -27.32 -15.37
C ALA A 712 6.50 -26.02 -14.81
N LEU A 713 7.64 -26.10 -14.11
CA LEU A 713 8.36 -24.94 -13.57
C LEU A 713 9.08 -24.15 -14.67
N LEU A 714 9.30 -24.78 -15.83
CA LEU A 714 9.87 -24.12 -17.00
C LEU A 714 8.79 -23.40 -17.82
N GLU A 715 7.50 -23.53 -17.52
CA GLU A 715 6.50 -22.77 -18.27
C GLU A 715 6.66 -21.26 -18.06
N LEU A 716 6.40 -20.49 -19.12
CA LEU A 716 6.31 -19.05 -18.97
C LEU A 716 5.17 -18.70 -17.98
N PRO A 717 5.32 -17.64 -17.19
CA PRO A 717 4.24 -17.13 -16.35
C PRO A 717 2.99 -16.80 -17.16
N ALA A 718 1.80 -16.90 -16.54
CA ALA A 718 0.53 -16.69 -17.25
C ALA A 718 0.43 -15.34 -17.97
N PHE A 719 1.04 -14.27 -17.41
CA PHE A 719 1.05 -12.95 -18.03
C PHE A 719 2.00 -12.84 -19.24
N GLU A 720 2.98 -13.74 -19.39
CA GLU A 720 3.89 -13.78 -20.54
C GLU A 720 3.38 -14.74 -21.62
N ARG A 721 2.52 -15.70 -21.25
CA ARG A 721 1.84 -16.61 -22.19
C ARG A 721 0.76 -15.92 -23.02
N THR A 722 0.21 -14.82 -22.51
CA THR A 722 -0.87 -14.07 -23.18
C THR A 722 -0.28 -12.84 -23.85
N VAL A 723 -0.11 -12.89 -25.17
CA VAL A 723 0.29 -11.72 -25.96
C VAL A 723 -0.92 -10.77 -26.05
N PRO A 724 -0.84 -9.51 -25.58
CA PRO A 724 -1.88 -8.52 -25.81
C PRO A 724 -2.05 -8.34 -27.33
N GLY A 725 -3.22 -8.72 -27.85
CA GLY A 725 -3.52 -8.67 -29.30
C GLY A 725 -3.65 -10.02 -30.01
N ALA A 726 -3.30 -11.14 -29.36
CA ALA A 726 -3.67 -12.46 -29.85
C ALA A 726 -5.14 -12.75 -29.50
N ASN A 727 -6.05 -12.31 -30.37
CA ASN A 727 -7.46 -12.70 -30.31
C ASN A 727 -7.55 -14.24 -30.22
N PRO A 728 -8.22 -14.83 -29.21
CA PRO A 728 -8.60 -16.22 -29.30
C PRO A 728 -9.74 -16.33 -30.32
N THR A 729 -9.39 -16.52 -31.59
CA THR A 729 -10.33 -17.07 -32.58
C THR A 729 -10.66 -18.50 -32.18
N ASN A 730 -11.63 -18.66 -31.28
CA ASN A 730 -12.28 -19.94 -31.03
C ASN A 730 -13.71 -19.75 -30.50
N TRP A 731 -14.55 -19.11 -31.31
CA TRP A 731 -16.01 -19.26 -31.26
C TRP A 731 -16.49 -20.30 -32.28
N SER A 732 -15.79 -21.43 -32.36
CA SER A 732 -16.28 -22.64 -33.02
C SER A 732 -16.54 -23.73 -31.97
N GLN A 733 -17.52 -23.46 -31.09
CA GLN A 733 -18.33 -24.55 -30.57
C GLN A 733 -19.56 -24.71 -31.48
N PRO A 734 -19.91 -25.95 -31.87
CA PRO A 734 -21.12 -26.21 -32.64
C PRO A 734 -22.36 -25.85 -31.81
N PRO A 735 -23.46 -25.40 -32.44
CA PRO A 735 -24.64 -24.94 -31.72
C PRO A 735 -25.18 -26.05 -30.83
N SER A 736 -25.21 -25.79 -29.53
CA SER A 736 -25.95 -26.60 -28.56
C SER A 736 -27.42 -26.60 -28.96
N LYS A 737 -27.95 -27.79 -29.24
CA LYS A 737 -29.39 -28.01 -29.43
C LYS A 737 -30.15 -27.43 -28.23
N GLY A 738 -31.01 -26.45 -28.49
CA GLY A 738 -31.91 -25.90 -27.48
C GLY A 738 -32.87 -26.96 -26.93
N PRO A 739 -33.41 -26.76 -25.72
CA PRO A 739 -34.42 -27.66 -25.16
C PRO A 739 -35.70 -27.51 -25.98
N GLY A 740 -36.07 -28.59 -26.68
CA GLY A 740 -37.38 -28.73 -27.29
C GLY A 740 -38.45 -28.70 -26.21
N GLY A 741 -39.30 -27.68 -26.25
CA GLY A 741 -40.62 -27.76 -25.66
C GLY A 741 -41.48 -28.64 -26.55
N ASP A 742 -42.12 -29.64 -25.96
CA ASP A 742 -43.27 -30.29 -26.56
C ASP A 742 -44.42 -30.37 -25.57
N ARG A 743 -45.60 -30.13 -26.12
CA ARG A 743 -46.90 -29.95 -25.47
C ARG A 743 -47.43 -31.27 -24.93
N LYS A 744 -47.84 -31.28 -23.65
CA LYS A 744 -49.19 -31.66 -23.18
C LYS A 744 -49.34 -31.38 -21.69
#